data_AF-A0A926SCE9-F1
#
_entry.id   AF-A0A926SCE9-F1
#
_cell.length_a   1.000
_cell.length_b   1.000
_cell.length_c   1.000
_cell.angle_alpha   90.00
_cell.angle_beta   90.00
_cell.angle_gamma   90.00
#
_symmetry.space_group_name_H-M   'P 1'
#
loop_
_entity.id
_entity.type
_entity.pdbx_description
1 polymer ?
#
loop_
_entity_poly.entity_id
_entity_poly.type
_entity_poly.pdbx_seq_one_letter_code
_entity_poly.pdbx_strand_id
1 'polypeptide(L)'
;MQTNNDITVDQAITTINPIGNGGAITLQAGRSILLNADITTDNGDLTLIANETLANGVIDAYREPGTATITTAPGVTLNSGTGDTTVILSTGEGLTNNDSGDITLSNLNAGNVNVENNGSGGISLNGDVSSIGGVSLEATGDITTGNIVTNGGNDQGVSLETSGNITTGSIVTDGAEITLTANLGSITTADLRTTSPRRGGEITLLARDSITAGILNSSATIGRGGNITLDPVGDIEVNSINAQGGVRGQGGDVDITTEQYFRATDTFTASDGSTASISTIGGNGGGDITIRHGGEGITPFDVGDATTNGTAGAITSGEFAIAPVQSFPYTETQGNIQIISVDAPDTDTPDTPNTPDNPAINFVDLTNPQEEANSLPIENEDSEILETDKSLSHDFEAYFGLGESKGITLAEAQRLLDRIEVETGIKSAVIYAVFVPEVITPVPTNRSLEQDEDQLSLLRSRTNSVRDRLELILLTAHGKPIRKSLNASRAEVLLMARQYRRSVTNVRNSGRYLTPAKQMYDWLLAPLEAELQSLGISNLVYITDTGLRTIPLAALHDGKGFIIERYSVGLMPSLALTDNRYSNLSNAQVLAMGASEFRDNRPLPAVPVELATITQTWQGKSFLNSEFTLDNLIQQRTLSSFNIIHLATHAEFLPGKPTNSYIQLIDQKLPPIELPFLEWAKSPVDLLVLSACRTAVGDEQVELGFAGLAVQAGVKSALASLWYVNDEGTLGLMSEFYQQLKAAPIKAEALRQAQLAMLKGEVRLEGGHLITSEGTVPLPPELAKLGNRNFTHPFYWSAFTIIGNPW
;
A
#
# COMPACT_ATOMS: atom_id res chain seq x y z
N MET A 1 17.24 11.82 -38.02
CA MET A 1 16.41 12.84 -38.70
C MET A 1 15.63 13.57 -37.63
N GLN A 2 15.57 14.90 -37.70
CA GLN A 2 14.86 15.72 -36.71
C GLN A 2 13.94 16.73 -37.42
N THR A 3 12.74 16.95 -36.90
CA THR A 3 11.75 17.92 -37.42
C THR A 3 10.90 18.51 -36.31
N ASN A 4 10.34 19.71 -36.51
CA ASN A 4 9.47 20.38 -35.54
C ASN A 4 8.03 19.84 -35.52
N ASN A 5 7.64 19.06 -36.54
CA ASN A 5 6.28 18.53 -36.66
C ASN A 5 6.34 17.00 -36.81
N ASP A 6 5.74 16.43 -37.86
CA ASP A 6 5.67 14.97 -38.02
C ASP A 6 6.80 14.39 -38.87
N ILE A 7 7.09 13.11 -38.64
CA ILE A 7 7.89 12.24 -39.51
C ILE A 7 6.98 11.14 -40.05
N THR A 8 6.95 10.97 -41.37
CA THR A 8 6.28 9.83 -42.02
C THR A 8 7.27 8.99 -42.81
N VAL A 9 7.23 7.68 -42.64
CA VAL A 9 8.01 6.70 -43.40
C VAL A 9 7.07 5.86 -44.26
N ASP A 10 6.99 6.19 -45.56
CA ASP A 10 6.11 5.52 -46.53
C ASP A 10 6.81 4.45 -47.38
N GLN A 11 8.14 4.35 -47.27
CA GLN A 11 8.95 3.36 -47.97
C GLN A 11 9.92 2.71 -47.01
N ALA A 12 10.20 1.43 -47.23
CA ALA A 12 11.05 0.66 -46.34
C ALA A 12 12.45 1.28 -46.21
N ILE A 13 12.97 1.34 -45.00
CA ILE A 13 14.33 1.78 -44.71
C ILE A 13 15.15 0.55 -44.36
N THR A 14 16.18 0.27 -45.17
CA THR A 14 17.08 -0.87 -44.93
C THR A 14 18.52 -0.36 -44.97
N THR A 15 19.23 -0.50 -43.86
CA THR A 15 20.69 -0.38 -43.84
C THR A 15 21.30 -1.77 -44.01
N ILE A 16 22.38 -1.87 -44.77
CA ILE A 16 23.06 -3.15 -45.05
C ILE A 16 24.54 -2.94 -44.82
N ASN A 17 25.13 -3.67 -43.87
CA ASN A 17 26.57 -3.72 -43.68
C ASN A 17 27.07 -5.18 -43.58
N PRO A 18 27.63 -5.73 -44.66
CA PRO A 18 28.02 -7.14 -44.70
C PRO A 18 29.20 -7.53 -43.78
N ILE A 19 29.83 -6.58 -43.07
CA ILE A 19 31.00 -6.83 -42.21
C ILE A 19 30.88 -6.12 -40.83
N GLY A 20 29.68 -5.68 -40.42
CA GLY A 20 29.46 -4.99 -39.14
C GLY A 20 28.02 -4.50 -38.96
N ASN A 21 27.77 -3.55 -38.05
CA ASN A 21 26.43 -3.00 -37.84
C ASN A 21 26.05 -2.01 -38.97
N GLY A 22 24.79 -2.01 -39.40
CA GLY A 22 24.24 -1.15 -40.45
C GLY A 22 24.14 0.34 -40.08
N GLY A 23 24.43 0.69 -38.83
CA GLY A 23 24.39 2.05 -38.28
C GLY A 23 23.08 2.36 -37.56
N ALA A 24 23.13 3.25 -36.58
CA ALA A 24 21.96 3.63 -35.80
C ALA A 24 21.02 4.56 -36.60
N ILE A 25 19.71 4.35 -36.47
CA ILE A 25 18.67 5.20 -37.04
C ILE A 25 17.94 5.90 -35.90
N THR A 26 17.97 7.23 -35.88
CA THR A 26 17.17 8.04 -34.96
C THR A 26 16.17 8.88 -35.73
N LEU A 27 14.87 8.77 -35.40
CA LEU A 27 13.79 9.63 -35.88
C LEU A 27 13.27 10.45 -34.70
N GLN A 28 13.34 11.78 -34.80
CA GLN A 28 12.93 12.69 -33.73
C GLN A 28 11.95 13.73 -34.28
N ALA A 29 10.70 13.65 -33.84
CA ALA A 29 9.59 14.47 -34.32
C ALA A 29 9.07 15.40 -33.20
N GLY A 30 8.82 16.66 -33.52
CA GLY A 30 8.19 17.59 -32.58
C GLY A 30 6.72 17.26 -32.29
N ARG A 31 6.04 16.54 -33.19
CA ARG A 31 4.68 16.04 -32.96
C ARG A 31 4.60 14.52 -33.12
N SER A 32 4.42 13.95 -34.31
CA SER A 32 4.13 12.52 -34.47
C SER A 32 5.14 11.76 -35.34
N ILE A 33 5.24 10.45 -35.14
CA ILE A 33 5.94 9.53 -36.04
C ILE A 33 4.93 8.53 -36.61
N LEU A 34 4.81 8.46 -37.94
CA LEU A 34 3.96 7.52 -38.65
C LEU A 34 4.81 6.60 -39.53
N LEU A 35 4.79 5.30 -39.24
CA LEU A 35 5.58 4.29 -39.95
C LEU A 35 4.66 3.38 -40.77
N ASN A 36 4.60 3.62 -42.08
CA ASN A 36 3.78 2.85 -43.02
C ASN A 36 4.55 1.74 -43.74
N ALA A 37 5.85 1.60 -43.47
CA ALA A 37 6.73 0.61 -44.07
C ALA A 37 7.81 0.14 -43.08
N ASP A 38 8.41 -1.02 -43.37
CA ASP A 38 9.40 -1.68 -42.52
C ASP A 38 10.68 -0.86 -42.31
N ILE A 39 11.30 -1.00 -41.14
CA ILE A 39 12.64 -0.48 -40.85
C ILE A 39 13.53 -1.65 -40.46
N THR A 40 14.70 -1.77 -41.10
CA THR A 40 15.73 -2.76 -40.77
C THR A 40 17.09 -2.07 -40.64
N THR A 41 17.72 -2.17 -39.47
CA THR A 41 18.99 -1.47 -39.18
C THR A 41 20.24 -2.36 -39.31
N ASP A 42 20.09 -3.66 -39.52
CA ASP A 42 21.19 -4.64 -39.57
C ASP A 42 22.13 -4.51 -38.36
N ASN A 43 21.59 -4.73 -37.15
CA ASN A 43 22.29 -4.67 -35.85
C ASN A 43 22.66 -3.27 -35.36
N GLY A 44 22.14 -2.20 -35.98
CA GLY A 44 22.23 -0.84 -35.44
C GLY A 44 21.05 -0.50 -34.53
N ASP A 45 21.20 0.48 -33.65
CA ASP A 45 20.10 0.88 -32.79
C ASP A 45 19.01 1.63 -33.58
N LEU A 46 17.76 1.45 -33.20
CA LEU A 46 16.61 2.19 -33.71
C LEU A 46 16.04 3.05 -32.58
N THR A 47 16.01 4.36 -32.76
CA THR A 47 15.45 5.30 -31.77
C THR A 47 14.33 6.12 -32.42
N LEU A 48 13.13 6.06 -31.85
CA LEU A 48 11.97 6.85 -32.25
C LEU A 48 11.58 7.77 -31.09
N ILE A 49 11.58 9.08 -31.31
CA ILE A 49 11.16 10.05 -30.30
C ILE A 49 10.13 10.99 -30.90
N ALA A 50 8.96 11.09 -30.30
CA ALA A 50 7.89 11.97 -30.73
C ALA A 50 7.37 12.82 -29.56
N ASN A 51 6.52 13.79 -29.87
CA ASN A 51 6.08 14.83 -28.94
C ASN A 51 7.27 15.52 -28.24
N GLU A 52 8.35 15.74 -28.99
CA GLU A 52 9.60 16.21 -28.43
C GLU A 52 9.47 17.61 -27.79
N THR A 53 10.28 17.89 -26.78
CA THR A 53 10.17 19.10 -25.97
C THR A 53 10.80 20.33 -26.64
N LEU A 54 10.44 21.53 -26.15
CA LEU A 54 11.12 22.77 -26.51
C LEU A 54 12.63 22.70 -26.19
N ALA A 55 12.99 22.07 -25.07
CA ALA A 55 14.38 21.91 -24.62
C ALA A 55 15.22 21.06 -25.59
N ASN A 56 14.58 20.11 -26.27
CA ASN A 56 15.22 19.20 -27.24
C ASN A 56 15.13 19.70 -28.68
N GLY A 57 14.92 21.01 -28.87
CA GLY A 57 15.11 21.69 -30.15
C GLY A 57 13.87 21.80 -31.03
N VAL A 58 12.69 21.46 -30.52
CA VAL A 58 11.44 21.75 -31.22
C VAL A 58 11.20 23.26 -31.21
N ILE A 59 10.95 23.84 -32.37
CA ILE A 59 10.54 25.24 -32.48
C ILE A 59 9.02 25.29 -32.46
N ASP A 60 8.45 25.73 -31.35
CA ASP A 60 6.99 25.72 -31.09
C ASP A 60 6.16 26.37 -32.21
N ALA A 61 6.65 27.48 -32.78
CA ALA A 61 5.97 28.18 -33.89
C ALA A 61 5.83 27.33 -35.18
N TYR A 62 6.56 26.22 -35.30
CA TYR A 62 6.52 25.30 -36.44
C TYR A 62 5.89 23.95 -36.09
N ARG A 63 5.39 23.77 -34.85
CA ARG A 63 4.65 22.59 -34.45
C ARG A 63 3.16 22.83 -34.67
N GLU A 64 2.51 21.94 -35.41
CA GLU A 64 1.06 22.03 -35.64
C GLU A 64 0.26 21.56 -34.41
N PRO A 65 -0.99 22.02 -34.22
CA PRO A 65 -1.89 21.51 -33.18
C PRO A 65 -2.26 20.04 -33.37
N GLY A 66 -2.64 19.36 -32.29
CA GLY A 66 -3.12 17.98 -32.31
C GLY A 66 -2.31 17.03 -31.44
N THR A 67 -2.96 15.94 -31.04
CA THR A 67 -2.41 14.90 -30.18
C THR A 67 -1.26 14.16 -30.87
N ALA A 68 -0.10 14.15 -30.22
CA ALA A 68 1.08 13.46 -30.71
C ALA A 68 0.96 11.94 -30.53
N THR A 69 1.45 11.17 -31.50
CA THR A 69 1.44 9.71 -31.46
C THR A 69 2.67 9.13 -32.13
N ILE A 70 3.02 7.89 -31.79
CA ILE A 70 3.93 7.05 -32.58
C ILE A 70 3.14 5.85 -33.06
N THR A 71 2.91 5.74 -34.38
CA THR A 71 2.05 4.71 -34.94
C THR A 71 2.72 3.97 -36.08
N THR A 72 2.64 2.63 -36.07
CA THR A 72 2.94 1.78 -37.22
C THR A 72 1.65 1.34 -37.91
N ALA A 73 1.66 1.23 -39.24
CA ALA A 73 0.59 0.57 -39.98
C ALA A 73 0.57 -0.96 -39.67
N PRO A 74 -0.60 -1.63 -39.76
CA PRO A 74 -0.69 -3.06 -39.49
C PRO A 74 0.28 -3.89 -40.36
N GLY A 75 1.02 -4.80 -39.73
CA GLY A 75 1.96 -5.71 -40.40
C GLY A 75 3.36 -5.14 -40.63
N VAL A 76 3.60 -3.87 -40.30
CA VAL A 76 4.95 -3.28 -40.33
C VAL A 76 5.85 -3.95 -39.28
N THR A 77 7.10 -4.19 -39.65
CA THR A 77 8.12 -4.76 -38.76
C THR A 77 9.26 -3.77 -38.55
N LEU A 78 9.59 -3.52 -37.27
CA LEU A 78 10.77 -2.78 -36.88
C LEU A 78 11.83 -3.79 -36.42
N ASN A 79 12.93 -3.88 -37.16
CA ASN A 79 13.96 -4.89 -36.96
C ASN A 79 15.33 -4.25 -36.76
N SER A 80 15.78 -4.18 -35.50
CA SER A 80 17.12 -3.73 -35.15
C SER A 80 18.15 -4.86 -34.99
N GLY A 81 17.75 -6.13 -35.18
CA GLY A 81 18.65 -7.27 -35.05
C GLY A 81 19.21 -7.36 -33.63
N THR A 82 20.54 -7.31 -33.48
CA THR A 82 21.16 -7.23 -32.14
C THR A 82 21.27 -5.82 -31.56
N GLY A 83 20.88 -4.78 -32.30
CA GLY A 83 20.85 -3.40 -31.82
C GLY A 83 19.56 -3.10 -31.08
N ASP A 84 19.57 -2.08 -30.23
CA ASP A 84 18.43 -1.78 -29.35
C ASP A 84 17.35 -0.99 -30.09
N THR A 85 16.08 -1.24 -29.75
CA THR A 85 14.94 -0.42 -30.19
C THR A 85 14.43 0.39 -29.02
N THR A 86 14.51 1.72 -29.11
CA THR A 86 13.99 2.67 -28.11
C THR A 86 12.90 3.53 -28.74
N VAL A 87 11.74 3.60 -28.09
CA VAL A 87 10.59 4.39 -28.54
C VAL A 87 10.09 5.24 -27.39
N ILE A 88 10.10 6.56 -27.57
CA ILE A 88 9.72 7.52 -26.52
C ILE A 88 8.67 8.47 -27.08
N LEU A 89 7.50 8.51 -26.46
CA LEU A 89 6.54 9.59 -26.65
C LEU A 89 6.66 10.52 -25.44
N SER A 90 7.32 11.66 -25.66
CA SER A 90 7.60 12.65 -24.63
C SER A 90 6.34 13.41 -24.21
N THR A 91 6.44 14.24 -23.17
CA THR A 91 5.33 15.07 -22.66
C THR A 91 5.00 16.29 -23.53
N GLY A 92 5.86 16.64 -24.48
CA GLY A 92 5.76 17.90 -25.23
C GLY A 92 6.01 19.14 -24.39
N GLU A 93 6.72 19.02 -23.27
CA GLU A 93 6.97 20.12 -22.33
C GLU A 93 7.48 21.39 -23.03
N GLY A 94 6.90 22.52 -22.64
CA GLY A 94 7.24 23.85 -23.15
C GLY A 94 6.60 24.21 -24.49
N LEU A 95 5.79 23.33 -25.09
CA LEU A 95 5.08 23.59 -26.34
C LEU A 95 3.65 24.09 -26.08
N THR A 96 3.14 24.93 -26.98
CA THR A 96 1.76 25.42 -26.93
C THR A 96 0.74 24.30 -27.15
N ASN A 97 1.09 23.33 -27.99
CA ASN A 97 0.30 22.13 -28.22
C ASN A 97 1.15 20.94 -27.77
N ASN A 98 0.84 20.31 -26.65
CA ASN A 98 1.67 19.25 -26.06
C ASN A 98 0.90 17.95 -25.76
N ASP A 99 -0.38 17.88 -26.11
CA ASP A 99 -1.21 16.69 -25.91
C ASP A 99 -0.53 15.43 -26.44
N SER A 100 -0.41 14.41 -25.58
CA SER A 100 0.19 13.12 -25.90
C SER A 100 -0.89 12.04 -25.96
N GLY A 101 -0.86 11.26 -27.04
CA GLY A 101 -1.75 10.12 -27.26
C GLY A 101 -1.01 8.80 -27.05
N ASP A 102 -1.37 7.80 -27.85
CA ASP A 102 -0.83 6.45 -27.68
C ASP A 102 0.43 6.20 -28.52
N ILE A 103 1.23 5.23 -28.06
CA ILE A 103 2.21 4.54 -28.88
C ILE A 103 1.57 3.25 -29.39
N THR A 104 1.45 3.10 -30.71
CA THR A 104 0.90 1.92 -31.36
C THR A 104 1.93 1.31 -32.32
N LEU A 105 2.53 0.19 -31.94
CA LEU A 105 3.52 -0.53 -32.75
C LEU A 105 2.98 -1.90 -33.17
N SER A 106 3.59 -2.47 -34.20
CA SER A 106 3.25 -3.80 -34.72
C SER A 106 4.30 -4.81 -34.25
N ASN A 107 5.11 -5.38 -35.15
CA ASN A 107 6.11 -6.38 -34.78
C ASN A 107 7.45 -5.72 -34.45
N LEU A 108 8.11 -6.16 -33.37
CA LEU A 108 9.42 -5.69 -32.95
C LEU A 108 10.43 -6.85 -32.90
N ASN A 109 11.60 -6.64 -33.50
CA ASN A 109 12.76 -7.52 -33.39
C ASN A 109 13.99 -6.69 -33.00
N ALA A 110 14.56 -6.91 -31.82
CA ALA A 110 15.66 -6.08 -31.32
C ALA A 110 16.63 -6.81 -30.37
N GLY A 111 17.75 -6.13 -30.08
CA GLY A 111 18.61 -6.33 -28.92
C GLY A 111 17.77 -6.20 -27.66
N ASN A 112 17.62 -4.98 -27.15
CA ASN A 112 16.64 -4.62 -26.14
C ASN A 112 15.44 -3.86 -26.76
N VAL A 113 14.27 -3.93 -26.13
CA VAL A 113 13.11 -3.12 -26.49
C VAL A 113 12.73 -2.23 -25.31
N ASN A 114 12.83 -0.92 -25.47
CA ASN A 114 12.42 0.06 -24.47
C ASN A 114 11.35 0.97 -25.08
N VAL A 115 10.14 0.96 -24.53
CA VAL A 115 9.03 1.81 -24.99
C VAL A 115 8.48 2.59 -23.80
N GLU A 116 8.53 3.92 -23.89
CA GLU A 116 8.08 4.82 -22.83
C GLU A 116 7.05 5.79 -23.39
N ASN A 117 5.84 5.79 -22.84
CA ASN A 117 4.87 6.85 -23.04
C ASN A 117 4.83 7.73 -21.80
N ASN A 118 5.59 8.83 -21.85
CA ASN A 118 5.68 9.81 -20.77
C ASN A 118 4.43 10.71 -20.68
N GLY A 119 3.51 10.61 -21.64
CA GLY A 119 2.26 11.33 -21.65
C GLY A 119 1.12 10.61 -20.92
N SER A 120 -0.10 11.05 -21.21
CA SER A 120 -1.33 10.46 -20.64
C SER A 120 -1.82 9.21 -21.37
N GLY A 121 -1.22 8.85 -22.52
CA GLY A 121 -1.66 7.72 -23.33
C GLY A 121 -1.07 6.38 -22.92
N GLY A 122 -1.52 5.32 -23.59
CA GLY A 122 -1.08 3.95 -23.39
C GLY A 122 0.00 3.50 -24.39
N ILE A 123 0.36 2.22 -24.29
CA ILE A 123 1.20 1.50 -25.25
C ILE A 123 0.42 0.31 -25.78
N SER A 124 0.33 0.19 -27.10
CA SER A 124 -0.25 -0.97 -27.78
C SER A 124 0.75 -1.57 -28.76
N LEU A 125 1.22 -2.78 -28.47
CA LEU A 125 2.05 -3.60 -29.36
C LEU A 125 1.16 -4.68 -29.98
N ASN A 126 0.58 -4.36 -31.14
CA ASN A 126 -0.41 -5.22 -31.82
C ASN A 126 0.20 -6.49 -32.45
N GLY A 127 1.52 -6.61 -32.47
CA GLY A 127 2.26 -7.79 -32.94
C GLY A 127 3.05 -8.46 -31.83
N ASP A 128 3.79 -9.51 -32.18
CA ASP A 128 4.70 -10.18 -31.26
C ASP A 128 5.99 -9.36 -31.10
N VAL A 129 6.54 -9.39 -29.89
CA VAL A 129 7.84 -8.81 -29.54
C VAL A 129 8.87 -9.93 -29.42
N SER A 130 9.90 -9.88 -30.25
CA SER A 130 11.04 -10.79 -30.15
C SER A 130 12.30 -9.98 -29.80
N SER A 131 12.96 -10.35 -28.71
CA SER A 131 14.16 -9.68 -28.26
C SER A 131 15.25 -10.70 -27.89
N ILE A 132 16.50 -10.37 -28.16
CA ILE A 132 17.65 -11.14 -27.67
C ILE A 132 18.19 -10.58 -26.34
N GLY A 133 17.52 -9.59 -25.77
CA GLY A 133 17.81 -8.87 -24.53
C GLY A 133 16.52 -8.63 -23.75
N GLY A 134 16.44 -7.52 -23.02
CA GLY A 134 15.29 -7.19 -22.17
C GLY A 134 14.18 -6.45 -22.91
N VAL A 135 12.98 -6.48 -22.32
CA VAL A 135 11.81 -5.70 -22.79
C VAL A 135 11.29 -4.87 -21.63
N SER A 136 11.24 -3.55 -21.81
CA SER A 136 10.73 -2.59 -20.83
C SER A 136 9.65 -1.72 -21.48
N LEU A 137 8.42 -1.76 -20.94
CA LEU A 137 7.33 -0.87 -21.38
C LEU A 137 6.79 -0.09 -20.18
N GLU A 138 6.75 1.24 -20.30
CA GLU A 138 6.27 2.15 -19.24
C GLU A 138 5.23 3.12 -19.81
N ALA A 139 4.05 3.20 -19.21
CA ALA A 139 2.98 4.11 -19.64
C ALA A 139 2.09 4.58 -18.50
N THR A 140 1.50 5.76 -18.62
CA THR A 140 0.42 6.18 -17.72
C THR A 140 -0.88 5.44 -18.04
N GLY A 141 -1.22 5.33 -19.33
CA GLY A 141 -2.40 4.58 -19.80
C GLY A 141 -2.12 3.08 -19.94
N ASP A 142 -3.12 2.33 -20.41
CA ASP A 142 -3.04 0.86 -20.51
C ASP A 142 -1.84 0.38 -21.36
N ILE A 143 -1.28 -0.77 -20.97
CA ILE A 143 -0.31 -1.51 -21.77
C ILE A 143 -1.00 -2.74 -22.36
N THR A 144 -1.05 -2.82 -23.69
CA THR A 144 -1.54 -3.99 -24.42
C THR A 144 -0.44 -4.56 -25.32
N THR A 145 -0.16 -5.85 -25.24
CA THR A 145 0.83 -6.49 -26.12
C THR A 145 0.40 -7.87 -26.62
N GLY A 146 0.95 -8.30 -27.76
CA GLY A 146 0.92 -9.68 -28.24
C GLY A 146 1.77 -10.63 -27.37
N ASN A 147 2.44 -11.60 -27.97
CA ASN A 147 3.40 -12.42 -27.22
C ASN A 147 4.74 -11.69 -27.10
N ILE A 148 5.44 -11.89 -25.99
CA ILE A 148 6.80 -11.39 -25.78
C ILE A 148 7.74 -12.58 -25.61
N VAL A 149 8.83 -12.61 -26.38
CA VAL A 149 9.85 -13.65 -26.30
C VAL A 149 11.22 -13.01 -26.15
N THR A 150 11.91 -13.31 -25.04
CA THR A 150 13.29 -12.88 -24.80
C THR A 150 14.27 -14.07 -24.71
N ASN A 151 15.47 -13.90 -25.28
CA ASN A 151 16.52 -14.93 -25.30
C ASN A 151 17.86 -14.46 -24.67
N GLY A 152 17.86 -13.36 -23.92
CA GLY A 152 19.07 -12.69 -23.42
C GLY A 152 19.75 -13.29 -22.19
N GLY A 153 19.26 -14.42 -21.69
CA GLY A 153 19.70 -15.01 -20.42
C GLY A 153 19.25 -14.19 -19.19
N ASN A 154 19.74 -14.57 -18.00
CA ASN A 154 19.16 -14.20 -16.71
C ASN A 154 19.06 -12.69 -16.38
N ASP A 155 19.88 -11.82 -16.98
CA ASP A 155 19.94 -10.37 -16.62
C ASP A 155 19.06 -9.49 -17.53
N GLN A 156 18.24 -10.09 -18.39
CA GLN A 156 17.51 -9.44 -19.48
C GLN A 156 16.02 -9.82 -19.47
N GLY A 157 15.32 -9.34 -18.44
CA GLY A 157 13.92 -9.67 -18.14
C GLY A 157 12.88 -8.90 -18.94
N VAL A 158 11.61 -9.12 -18.59
CA VAL A 158 10.47 -8.35 -19.10
C VAL A 158 9.87 -7.55 -17.96
N SER A 159 9.81 -6.23 -18.13
CA SER A 159 9.19 -5.30 -17.18
C SER A 159 8.09 -4.50 -17.88
N LEU A 160 6.86 -4.64 -17.41
CA LEU A 160 5.73 -3.83 -17.88
C LEU A 160 5.17 -3.06 -16.68
N GLU A 161 5.18 -1.73 -16.75
CA GLU A 161 4.70 -0.86 -15.68
C GLU A 161 3.69 0.16 -16.20
N THR A 162 2.52 0.23 -15.54
CA THR A 162 1.51 1.22 -15.87
C THR A 162 0.65 1.62 -14.67
N SER A 163 0.02 2.80 -14.77
CA SER A 163 -1.09 3.16 -13.87
C SER A 163 -2.40 2.50 -14.28
N GLY A 164 -2.59 2.18 -15.57
CA GLY A 164 -3.76 1.51 -16.11
C GLY A 164 -3.70 -0.02 -15.99
N ASN A 165 -4.35 -0.69 -16.95
CA ASN A 165 -4.38 -2.15 -17.06
C ASN A 165 -3.20 -2.69 -17.88
N ILE A 166 -2.77 -3.90 -17.57
CA ILE A 166 -1.86 -4.68 -18.41
C ILE A 166 -2.66 -5.81 -19.05
N THR A 167 -2.67 -5.86 -20.39
CA THR A 167 -3.19 -6.99 -21.17
C THR A 167 -2.09 -7.53 -22.08
N THR A 168 -1.69 -8.78 -21.91
CA THR A 168 -0.60 -9.35 -22.70
C THR A 168 -0.90 -10.76 -23.16
N GLY A 169 -0.33 -11.16 -24.31
CA GLY A 169 -0.22 -12.56 -24.70
C GLY A 169 0.71 -13.33 -23.78
N SER A 170 1.32 -14.40 -24.30
CA SER A 170 2.27 -15.18 -23.52
C SER A 170 3.62 -14.48 -23.45
N ILE A 171 4.27 -14.52 -22.30
CA ILE A 171 5.63 -14.02 -22.12
C ILE A 171 6.56 -15.20 -21.87
N VAL A 172 7.62 -15.32 -22.67
CA VAL A 172 8.60 -16.39 -22.59
C VAL A 172 10.00 -15.81 -22.47
N THR A 173 10.73 -16.20 -21.43
CA THR A 173 12.13 -15.80 -21.22
C THR A 173 12.99 -17.03 -20.89
N ASP A 174 14.30 -16.94 -21.13
CA ASP A 174 15.28 -17.99 -20.77
C ASP A 174 15.84 -17.78 -19.35
N GLY A 175 14.97 -17.92 -18.34
CA GLY A 175 15.33 -17.78 -16.91
C GLY A 175 15.51 -16.35 -16.41
N ALA A 176 15.14 -15.35 -17.23
CA ALA A 176 15.14 -13.95 -16.85
C ALA A 176 13.82 -13.55 -16.16
N GLU A 177 13.85 -12.57 -15.27
CA GLU A 177 12.67 -12.14 -14.51
C GLU A 177 11.53 -11.60 -15.41
N ILE A 178 10.29 -11.83 -14.98
CA ILE A 178 9.08 -11.22 -15.54
C ILE A 178 8.40 -10.42 -14.42
N THR A 179 8.30 -9.10 -14.57
CA THR A 179 7.68 -8.19 -13.61
C THR A 179 6.57 -7.39 -14.30
N LEU A 180 5.32 -7.57 -13.88
CA LEU A 180 4.18 -6.81 -14.38
C LEU A 180 3.57 -6.02 -13.22
N THR A 181 3.47 -4.70 -13.36
CA THR A 181 2.95 -3.78 -12.34
C THR A 181 1.83 -2.91 -12.89
N ALA A 182 0.59 -3.13 -12.45
CA ALA A 182 -0.58 -2.33 -12.76
C ALA A 182 -1.03 -1.55 -11.51
N ASN A 183 -0.50 -0.35 -11.33
CA ASN A 183 -0.59 0.41 -10.06
C ASN A 183 -2.02 0.75 -9.65
N LEU A 184 -2.93 0.99 -10.60
CA LEU A 184 -4.35 1.29 -10.34
C LEU A 184 -5.31 0.39 -11.14
N GLY A 185 -4.79 -0.64 -11.81
CA GLY A 185 -5.56 -1.46 -12.73
C GLY A 185 -5.42 -2.96 -12.49
N SER A 186 -5.82 -3.73 -13.49
CA SER A 186 -5.78 -5.19 -13.50
C SER A 186 -4.65 -5.72 -14.40
N ILE A 187 -4.22 -6.95 -14.14
CA ILE A 187 -3.31 -7.69 -15.01
C ILE A 187 -4.08 -8.85 -15.63
N THR A 188 -4.12 -8.90 -16.96
CA THR A 188 -4.63 -10.03 -17.75
C THR A 188 -3.53 -10.55 -18.67
N THR A 189 -3.16 -11.82 -18.53
CA THR A 189 -2.13 -12.45 -19.35
C THR A 189 -2.51 -13.87 -19.77
N ALA A 190 -1.96 -14.33 -20.91
CA ALA A 190 -1.89 -15.75 -21.21
C ALA A 190 -0.81 -16.43 -20.35
N ASP A 191 0.07 -17.25 -20.92
CA ASP A 191 1.05 -17.99 -20.13
C ASP A 191 2.33 -17.17 -19.89
N LEU A 192 2.86 -17.21 -18.67
CA LEU A 192 4.16 -16.64 -18.31
C LEU A 192 5.15 -17.76 -18.06
N ARG A 193 6.23 -17.82 -18.84
CA ARG A 193 7.25 -18.88 -18.76
C ARG A 193 8.65 -18.29 -18.70
N THR A 194 9.34 -18.50 -17.60
CA THR A 194 10.74 -18.12 -17.41
C THR A 194 11.56 -19.31 -16.90
N THR A 195 11.78 -20.25 -17.81
CA THR A 195 12.41 -21.54 -17.49
C THR A 195 13.84 -21.57 -18.03
N SER A 196 14.79 -22.03 -17.23
CA SER A 196 16.14 -22.33 -17.72
C SER A 196 16.70 -23.62 -17.09
N PRO A 197 17.77 -24.21 -17.64
CA PRO A 197 18.39 -25.37 -17.02
C PRO A 197 18.95 -25.11 -15.62
N ARG A 198 19.48 -23.91 -15.35
CA ARG A 198 20.27 -23.63 -14.13
C ARG A 198 19.49 -22.86 -13.06
N ARG A 199 18.62 -21.93 -13.46
CA ARG A 199 17.81 -21.13 -12.55
C ARG A 199 16.57 -20.61 -13.27
N GLY A 200 15.38 -20.96 -12.81
CA GLY A 200 14.16 -20.33 -13.30
C GLY A 200 14.15 -18.85 -12.92
N GLY A 201 13.59 -17.99 -13.77
CA GLY A 201 13.51 -16.56 -13.47
C GLY A 201 12.31 -16.25 -12.60
N GLU A 202 12.35 -15.15 -11.87
CA GLU A 202 11.26 -14.77 -10.98
C GLU A 202 10.04 -14.31 -11.79
N ILE A 203 8.82 -14.54 -11.28
CA ILE A 203 7.58 -13.98 -11.83
C ILE A 203 6.92 -13.15 -10.74
N THR A 204 6.75 -11.84 -10.97
CA THR A 204 6.15 -10.92 -10.02
C THR A 204 5.00 -10.17 -10.69
N LEU A 205 3.77 -10.38 -10.20
CA LEU A 205 2.56 -9.71 -10.69
C LEU A 205 1.96 -8.88 -9.57
N LEU A 206 2.02 -7.55 -9.71
CA LEU A 206 1.48 -6.59 -8.74
C LEU A 206 0.36 -5.81 -9.41
N ALA A 207 -0.85 -5.91 -8.88
CA ALA A 207 -2.00 -5.20 -9.43
C ALA A 207 -2.79 -4.54 -8.31
N ARG A 208 -3.63 -3.58 -8.65
CA ARG A 208 -4.60 -3.05 -7.69
C ARG A 208 -5.86 -3.91 -7.69
N ASP A 209 -6.46 -4.07 -8.85
CA ASP A 209 -7.81 -4.61 -8.96
C ASP A 209 -7.82 -6.14 -8.94
N SER A 210 -7.19 -6.79 -9.91
CA SER A 210 -7.22 -8.25 -10.04
C SER A 210 -6.08 -8.77 -10.92
N ILE A 211 -5.81 -10.07 -10.80
CA ILE A 211 -4.88 -10.79 -11.67
C ILE A 211 -5.60 -11.96 -12.31
N THR A 212 -5.60 -12.00 -13.65
CA THR A 212 -6.02 -13.17 -14.44
C THR A 212 -4.86 -13.61 -15.31
N ALA A 213 -4.38 -14.84 -15.12
CA ALA A 213 -3.25 -15.38 -15.87
C ALA A 213 -3.48 -16.82 -16.35
N GLY A 214 -2.76 -17.23 -17.39
CA GLY A 214 -2.66 -18.61 -17.79
C GLY A 214 -1.76 -19.42 -16.86
N ILE A 215 -0.84 -20.18 -17.44
CA ILE A 215 0.16 -20.96 -16.71
C ILE A 215 1.31 -20.05 -16.30
N LEU A 216 1.66 -20.07 -15.02
CA LEU A 216 2.87 -19.43 -14.48
C LEU A 216 3.95 -20.49 -14.29
N ASN A 217 5.03 -20.43 -15.05
CA ASN A 217 6.10 -21.43 -15.02
C ASN A 217 7.47 -20.80 -14.85
N SER A 218 8.01 -20.92 -13.65
CA SER A 218 9.34 -20.47 -13.23
C SER A 218 10.27 -21.68 -12.94
N SER A 219 9.97 -22.84 -13.51
CA SER A 219 10.72 -24.06 -13.20
C SER A 219 12.14 -24.09 -13.81
N ALA A 220 13.00 -24.92 -13.21
CA ALA A 220 14.31 -25.27 -13.76
C ALA A 220 14.48 -26.78 -13.89
N THR A 221 15.21 -27.23 -14.91
CA THR A 221 15.38 -28.68 -15.17
C THR A 221 16.53 -29.30 -14.37
N ILE A 222 17.55 -28.53 -13.99
CA ILE A 222 18.70 -29.02 -13.21
C ILE A 222 18.86 -28.24 -11.90
N GLY A 223 18.85 -26.91 -11.97
CA GLY A 223 19.09 -26.03 -10.81
C GLY A 223 17.82 -25.52 -10.15
N ARG A 224 17.87 -24.35 -9.50
CA ARG A 224 16.79 -23.85 -8.64
C ARG A 224 15.59 -23.35 -9.47
N GLY A 225 14.36 -23.61 -9.02
CA GLY A 225 13.19 -22.89 -9.52
C GLY A 225 13.29 -21.41 -9.14
N GLY A 226 12.62 -20.52 -9.88
CA GLY A 226 12.43 -19.14 -9.47
C GLY A 226 11.14 -18.97 -8.69
N ASN A 227 11.04 -17.88 -7.93
CA ASN A 227 9.87 -17.61 -7.11
C ASN A 227 8.75 -16.97 -7.94
N ILE A 228 7.53 -17.10 -7.44
CA ILE A 228 6.33 -16.53 -8.05
C ILE A 228 5.59 -15.73 -6.98
N THR A 229 5.39 -14.43 -7.23
CA THR A 229 4.68 -13.50 -6.33
C THR A 229 3.46 -12.91 -7.01
N LEU A 230 2.29 -13.05 -6.39
CA LEU A 230 1.01 -12.49 -6.86
C LEU A 230 0.39 -11.63 -5.75
N ASP A 231 0.10 -10.36 -6.02
CA ASP A 231 -0.41 -9.42 -5.01
C ASP A 231 -1.39 -8.37 -5.59
N PRO A 232 -2.67 -8.73 -5.81
CA PRO A 232 -3.77 -7.78 -5.99
C PRO A 232 -4.62 -7.57 -4.73
N VAL A 233 -5.39 -6.48 -4.71
CA VAL A 233 -6.44 -6.31 -3.70
C VAL A 233 -7.60 -7.27 -3.99
N GLY A 234 -8.08 -7.36 -5.23
CA GLY A 234 -9.17 -8.25 -5.63
C GLY A 234 -8.72 -9.65 -6.04
N ASP A 235 -9.57 -10.34 -6.80
CA ASP A 235 -9.39 -11.77 -7.11
C ASP A 235 -8.11 -12.09 -7.89
N ILE A 236 -7.61 -13.30 -7.66
CA ILE A 236 -6.59 -13.96 -8.49
C ILE A 236 -7.21 -15.17 -9.16
N GLU A 237 -7.09 -15.25 -10.48
CA GLU A 237 -7.37 -16.46 -11.27
C GLU A 237 -6.14 -16.83 -12.09
N VAL A 238 -5.63 -18.04 -11.93
CA VAL A 238 -4.53 -18.60 -12.72
C VAL A 238 -4.89 -19.99 -13.21
N ASN A 239 -4.31 -20.47 -14.31
CA ASN A 239 -4.47 -21.88 -14.69
C ASN A 239 -3.68 -22.78 -13.72
N SER A 240 -2.38 -22.57 -13.61
CA SER A 240 -1.52 -23.32 -12.68
C SER A 240 -0.18 -22.64 -12.44
N ILE A 241 0.51 -23.04 -11.36
CA ILE A 241 1.79 -22.46 -10.90
C ILE A 241 2.84 -23.55 -10.78
N ASN A 242 3.92 -23.43 -11.55
CA ASN A 242 5.04 -24.36 -11.55
C ASN A 242 6.36 -23.63 -11.24
N ALA A 243 6.79 -23.69 -9.98
CA ALA A 243 8.07 -23.15 -9.49
C ALA A 243 9.05 -24.29 -9.13
N GLN A 244 8.94 -25.45 -9.79
CA GLN A 244 9.76 -26.61 -9.47
C GLN A 244 11.25 -26.40 -9.78
N GLY A 245 12.10 -26.88 -8.88
CA GLY A 245 13.54 -27.03 -9.10
C GLY A 245 13.87 -28.37 -9.76
N GLY A 246 15.04 -28.42 -10.38
CA GLY A 246 15.57 -29.64 -10.98
C GLY A 246 16.13 -30.62 -9.94
N VAL A 247 16.66 -31.74 -10.44
CA VAL A 247 17.24 -32.83 -9.62
C VAL A 247 18.38 -32.41 -8.68
N ARG A 248 18.99 -31.23 -8.88
CA ARG A 248 20.06 -30.67 -8.03
C ARG A 248 19.71 -29.28 -7.51
N GLY A 249 18.45 -28.86 -7.61
CA GLY A 249 17.96 -27.55 -7.22
C GLY A 249 16.91 -27.64 -6.14
N GLN A 250 16.74 -26.55 -5.40
CA GLN A 250 15.56 -26.32 -4.57
C GLN A 250 14.44 -25.79 -5.47
N GLY A 251 13.17 -26.07 -5.12
CA GLY A 251 12.07 -25.32 -5.71
C GLY A 251 12.13 -23.84 -5.38
N GLY A 252 11.49 -23.02 -6.20
CA GLY A 252 11.22 -21.62 -5.89
C GLY A 252 10.00 -21.49 -4.99
N ASP A 253 9.93 -20.38 -4.28
CA ASP A 253 8.84 -20.05 -3.38
C ASP A 253 7.64 -19.51 -4.17
N VAL A 254 6.44 -19.80 -3.70
CA VAL A 254 5.18 -19.27 -4.24
C VAL A 254 4.53 -18.45 -3.14
N ASP A 255 4.37 -17.15 -3.36
CA ASP A 255 3.80 -16.19 -2.41
C ASP A 255 2.60 -15.49 -3.03
N ILE A 256 1.41 -15.87 -2.58
CA ILE A 256 0.14 -15.37 -3.08
C ILE A 256 -0.53 -14.57 -1.97
N THR A 257 -0.96 -13.35 -2.28
CA THR A 257 -1.74 -12.50 -1.38
C THR A 257 -2.89 -11.87 -2.15
N THR A 258 -4.11 -12.05 -1.67
CA THR A 258 -5.31 -11.37 -2.17
C THR A 258 -6.24 -11.09 -1.00
N GLU A 259 -6.95 -9.94 -1.02
CA GLU A 259 -8.01 -9.67 -0.05
C GLU A 259 -9.35 -10.34 -0.43
N GLN A 260 -9.43 -10.98 -1.60
CA GLN A 260 -10.58 -11.75 -2.07
C GLN A 260 -10.17 -13.21 -2.30
N TYR A 261 -10.56 -13.81 -3.42
CA TYR A 261 -10.39 -15.24 -3.64
C TYR A 261 -9.23 -15.54 -4.58
N PHE A 262 -8.53 -16.63 -4.27
CA PHE A 262 -7.52 -17.21 -5.15
C PHE A 262 -8.10 -18.45 -5.82
N ARG A 263 -7.94 -18.55 -7.15
CA ARG A 263 -8.40 -19.69 -7.95
C ARG A 263 -7.30 -20.17 -8.88
N ALA A 264 -6.81 -21.40 -8.67
CA ALA A 264 -5.98 -22.11 -9.66
C ALA A 264 -6.82 -23.15 -10.39
N THR A 265 -7.24 -22.85 -11.62
CA THR A 265 -8.37 -23.51 -12.29
C THR A 265 -8.01 -24.78 -13.07
N ASP A 266 -6.72 -25.04 -13.29
CA ASP A 266 -6.22 -26.20 -14.04
C ASP A 266 -5.12 -26.94 -13.27
N THR A 267 -4.62 -28.04 -13.85
CA THR A 267 -3.63 -28.92 -13.26
C THR A 267 -2.53 -29.29 -14.26
N PHE A 268 -1.38 -29.70 -13.74
CA PHE A 268 -0.29 -30.29 -14.49
C PHE A 268 0.31 -31.48 -13.73
N THR A 269 1.11 -32.30 -14.43
CA THR A 269 1.86 -33.37 -13.79
C THR A 269 3.14 -32.83 -13.16
N ALA A 270 3.20 -32.85 -11.83
CA ALA A 270 4.39 -32.47 -11.07
C ALA A 270 5.51 -33.52 -11.21
N SER A 271 6.73 -33.17 -10.82
CA SER A 271 7.93 -34.00 -11.00
C SER A 271 7.94 -35.29 -10.20
N ASP A 272 7.13 -35.37 -9.14
CA ASP A 272 6.86 -36.60 -8.37
C ASP A 272 5.76 -37.49 -9.01
N GLY A 273 5.16 -37.04 -10.12
CA GLY A 273 4.08 -37.71 -10.83
C GLY A 273 2.68 -37.38 -10.33
N SER A 274 2.53 -36.50 -9.33
CA SER A 274 1.21 -36.06 -8.85
C SER A 274 0.54 -35.09 -9.82
N THR A 275 -0.80 -35.03 -9.79
CA THR A 275 -1.59 -34.02 -10.52
C THR A 275 -1.79 -32.80 -9.63
N ALA A 276 -1.07 -31.72 -9.92
CA ALA A 276 -0.99 -30.52 -9.07
C ALA A 276 -1.46 -29.26 -9.80
N SER A 277 -2.04 -28.31 -9.06
CA SER A 277 -2.25 -26.93 -9.54
C SER A 277 -1.09 -26.02 -9.15
N ILE A 278 -0.42 -26.32 -8.04
CA ILE A 278 0.76 -25.57 -7.56
C ILE A 278 1.85 -26.57 -7.18
N SER A 279 3.05 -26.38 -7.72
CA SER A 279 4.21 -27.21 -7.34
C SER A 279 5.51 -26.42 -7.20
N THR A 280 6.21 -26.70 -6.09
CA THR A 280 7.54 -26.18 -5.76
C THR A 280 8.54 -27.30 -5.50
N ILE A 281 8.34 -28.51 -6.04
CA ILE A 281 9.24 -29.66 -5.82
C ILE A 281 10.66 -29.34 -6.32
N GLY A 282 11.68 -29.71 -5.56
CA GLY A 282 13.08 -29.67 -5.99
C GLY A 282 13.88 -30.87 -5.48
N GLY A 283 14.93 -31.28 -6.21
CA GLY A 283 15.79 -32.39 -5.82
C GLY A 283 16.57 -32.17 -4.52
N ASN A 284 16.76 -30.92 -4.09
CA ASN A 284 17.37 -30.55 -2.81
C ASN A 284 16.34 -30.07 -1.77
N GLY A 285 15.04 -30.28 -2.00
CA GLY A 285 13.94 -29.78 -1.18
C GLY A 285 13.01 -28.84 -1.93
N GLY A 286 11.77 -28.76 -1.47
CA GLY A 286 10.78 -27.86 -2.03
C GLY A 286 10.99 -26.39 -1.64
N GLY A 287 10.41 -25.49 -2.42
CA GLY A 287 10.20 -24.09 -2.03
C GLY A 287 8.93 -23.93 -1.19
N ASP A 288 8.82 -22.82 -0.47
CA ASP A 288 7.66 -22.51 0.37
C ASP A 288 6.45 -22.17 -0.49
N ILE A 289 5.26 -22.59 -0.06
CA ILE A 289 4.00 -22.20 -0.72
C ILE A 289 3.18 -21.48 0.33
N THR A 290 2.95 -20.17 0.15
CA THR A 290 2.10 -19.37 1.02
C THR A 290 0.97 -18.75 0.23
N ILE A 291 -0.27 -18.99 0.66
CA ILE A 291 -1.48 -18.45 0.05
C ILE A 291 -2.25 -17.68 1.10
N ARG A 292 -2.35 -16.36 0.98
CA ARG A 292 -3.20 -15.51 1.82
C ARG A 292 -4.43 -15.13 1.00
N HIS A 293 -5.61 -15.50 1.48
CA HIS A 293 -6.87 -15.27 0.77
C HIS A 293 -7.96 -14.74 1.73
N GLY A 294 -8.88 -13.95 1.22
CA GLY A 294 -10.01 -13.35 1.94
C GLY A 294 -11.20 -14.30 2.13
N GLY A 295 -10.94 -15.58 2.42
CA GLY A 295 -11.99 -16.56 2.72
C GLY A 295 -12.59 -16.39 4.12
N GLU A 296 -11.79 -15.88 5.06
CA GLU A 296 -12.18 -15.43 6.40
C GLU A 296 -12.99 -16.46 7.23
N GLY A 297 -12.80 -17.77 7.02
CA GLY A 297 -13.56 -18.81 7.73
C GLY A 297 -14.97 -19.05 7.19
N ILE A 298 -15.42 -18.26 6.21
CA ILE A 298 -16.77 -18.32 5.62
C ILE A 298 -16.71 -19.05 4.28
N THR A 299 -15.84 -18.59 3.39
CA THR A 299 -15.58 -19.22 2.10
C THR A 299 -14.30 -20.03 2.23
N PRO A 300 -14.38 -21.37 2.32
CA PRO A 300 -13.18 -22.18 2.50
C PRO A 300 -12.27 -22.11 1.29
N PHE A 301 -11.01 -22.45 1.51
CA PHE A 301 -10.07 -22.77 0.45
C PHE A 301 -10.20 -24.25 0.09
N ASP A 302 -10.70 -24.54 -1.09
CA ASP A 302 -10.95 -25.91 -1.53
C ASP A 302 -9.81 -26.42 -2.43
N VAL A 303 -9.14 -27.49 -2.01
CA VAL A 303 -8.18 -28.21 -2.85
C VAL A 303 -8.92 -29.33 -3.54
N GLY A 304 -8.97 -29.31 -4.88
CA GLY A 304 -9.82 -30.15 -5.71
C GLY A 304 -11.05 -29.44 -6.31
N ASP A 305 -11.33 -28.20 -5.91
CA ASP A 305 -12.40 -27.36 -6.46
C ASP A 305 -11.95 -25.88 -6.48
N ALA A 306 -11.72 -25.34 -7.68
CA ALA A 306 -11.32 -23.94 -7.85
C ALA A 306 -12.47 -23.02 -8.29
N THR A 307 -13.73 -23.47 -8.16
CA THR A 307 -14.88 -22.70 -8.67
C THR A 307 -15.03 -21.35 -7.98
N THR A 308 -14.76 -21.30 -6.67
CA THR A 308 -14.96 -20.10 -5.85
C THR A 308 -13.68 -19.62 -5.19
N ASN A 309 -12.98 -20.48 -4.44
CA ASN A 309 -11.73 -20.15 -3.76
C ASN A 309 -10.95 -21.43 -3.50
N GLY A 310 -9.83 -21.65 -4.19
CA GLY A 310 -9.17 -22.93 -4.15
C GLY A 310 -8.30 -23.27 -5.35
N THR A 311 -7.99 -24.56 -5.49
CA THR A 311 -7.15 -25.14 -6.55
C THR A 311 -7.84 -26.36 -7.14
N ALA A 312 -7.71 -26.60 -8.44
CA ALA A 312 -8.33 -27.74 -9.11
C ALA A 312 -7.62 -29.08 -8.80
N GLY A 313 -6.32 -29.04 -8.51
CA GLY A 313 -5.47 -30.18 -8.20
C GLY A 313 -4.70 -29.99 -6.90
N ALA A 314 -3.71 -30.86 -6.65
CA ALA A 314 -2.91 -30.81 -5.43
C ALA A 314 -2.05 -29.53 -5.32
N ILE A 315 -1.66 -29.21 -4.09
CA ILE A 315 -0.59 -28.26 -3.76
C ILE A 315 0.57 -29.08 -3.20
N THR A 316 1.77 -29.00 -3.78
CA THR A 316 2.90 -29.87 -3.37
C THR A 316 4.26 -29.19 -3.42
N SER A 317 5.04 -29.35 -2.35
CA SER A 317 6.47 -29.03 -2.30
C SER A 317 7.34 -30.30 -2.39
N GLY A 318 6.71 -31.46 -2.59
CA GLY A 318 7.35 -32.76 -2.76
C GLY A 318 7.45 -33.53 -1.45
N GLU A 319 8.08 -32.93 -0.43
CA GLU A 319 8.06 -33.50 0.92
C GLU A 319 6.67 -33.37 1.56
N PHE A 320 6.01 -32.23 1.34
CA PHE A 320 4.67 -31.94 1.82
C PHE A 320 3.71 -31.78 0.64
N ALA A 321 2.49 -32.27 0.81
CA ALA A 321 1.45 -32.15 -0.20
C ALA A 321 0.06 -32.13 0.43
N ILE A 322 -0.78 -31.23 -0.07
CA ILE A 322 -2.22 -31.19 0.20
C ILE A 322 -2.93 -31.80 -1.01
N ALA A 323 -3.51 -32.99 -0.83
CA ALA A 323 -4.21 -33.72 -1.88
C ALA A 323 -5.64 -33.18 -2.11
N PRO A 324 -6.23 -33.38 -3.31
CA PRO A 324 -7.60 -32.96 -3.61
C PRO A 324 -8.71 -33.55 -2.73
N VAL A 325 -9.87 -32.89 -2.77
CA VAL A 325 -11.09 -33.06 -1.96
C VAL A 325 -10.88 -32.69 -0.48
N GLN A 326 -10.08 -31.65 -0.25
CA GLN A 326 -9.88 -31.05 1.08
C GLN A 326 -10.42 -29.62 1.09
N SER A 327 -10.97 -29.19 2.22
CA SER A 327 -11.61 -27.88 2.38
C SER A 327 -11.10 -27.24 3.65
N PHE A 328 -10.56 -26.02 3.52
CA PHE A 328 -9.90 -25.31 4.60
C PHE A 328 -10.60 -23.96 4.84
N PRO A 329 -11.59 -23.91 5.74
CA PRO A 329 -12.16 -22.62 6.16
C PRO A 329 -11.11 -21.73 6.85
N TYR A 330 -10.14 -22.35 7.53
CA TYR A 330 -9.19 -21.68 8.41
C TYR A 330 -7.75 -21.79 7.91
N THR A 331 -6.85 -21.06 8.57
CA THR A 331 -5.42 -21.18 8.35
C THR A 331 -4.97 -22.62 8.58
N GLU A 332 -4.33 -23.20 7.57
CA GLU A 332 -3.68 -24.49 7.67
C GLU A 332 -2.22 -24.46 7.26
N THR A 333 -1.43 -25.27 7.95
CA THR A 333 0.01 -25.40 7.70
C THR A 333 0.37 -26.87 7.64
N GLN A 334 0.90 -27.30 6.50
CA GLN A 334 1.45 -28.64 6.30
C GLN A 334 2.90 -28.51 5.86
N GLY A 335 3.82 -28.60 6.84
CA GLY A 335 5.24 -28.37 6.62
C GLY A 335 5.48 -26.95 6.11
N ASN A 336 5.97 -26.82 4.89
CA ASN A 336 6.26 -25.54 4.25
C ASN A 336 5.16 -25.05 3.28
N ILE A 337 3.98 -25.68 3.33
CA ILE A 337 2.76 -25.21 2.66
C ILE A 337 1.87 -24.54 3.69
N GLN A 338 1.47 -23.29 3.42
CA GLN A 338 0.59 -22.49 4.26
C GLN A 338 -0.57 -21.94 3.43
N ILE A 339 -1.79 -22.28 3.84
CA ILE A 339 -3.02 -21.64 3.39
C ILE A 339 -3.45 -20.77 4.57
N ILE A 340 -3.48 -19.46 4.39
CA ILE A 340 -3.67 -18.47 5.45
C ILE A 340 -5.00 -17.76 5.22
N SER A 341 -5.86 -17.90 6.22
CA SER A 341 -7.17 -17.28 6.38
C SER A 341 -7.22 -16.77 7.84
N VAL A 342 -8.33 -16.97 8.53
CA VAL A 342 -8.43 -16.81 9.99
C VAL A 342 -8.10 -18.13 10.71
N ASP A 343 -7.64 -18.08 11.96
CA ASP A 343 -7.33 -19.28 12.74
C ASP A 343 -8.58 -20.11 13.06
N ALA A 344 -8.43 -21.44 13.13
CA ALA A 344 -9.50 -22.36 13.47
C ALA A 344 -9.97 -22.18 14.93
N PRO A 345 -11.28 -22.33 15.22
CA PRO A 345 -11.78 -22.36 16.58
C PRO A 345 -11.29 -23.62 17.31
N ASP A 346 -10.66 -23.43 18.47
CA ASP A 346 -9.85 -24.42 19.16
C ASP A 346 -10.62 -25.70 19.56
N THR A 347 -10.06 -26.87 19.24
CA THR A 347 -10.43 -28.17 19.86
C THR A 347 -9.17 -28.86 20.38
N ASP A 348 -8.97 -28.77 21.70
CA ASP A 348 -8.02 -29.49 22.56
C ASP A 348 -6.81 -30.21 21.89
N THR A 349 -5.61 -29.63 21.94
CA THR A 349 -4.41 -30.24 22.58
C THR A 349 -3.21 -29.27 22.64
N PRO A 350 -2.31 -29.37 23.64
CA PRO A 350 -1.23 -28.40 23.86
C PRO A 350 0.07 -28.79 23.16
N ASP A 351 0.64 -27.89 22.37
CA ASP A 351 1.85 -28.11 21.58
C ASP A 351 3.13 -27.61 22.28
N THR A 352 4.23 -28.35 22.09
CA THR A 352 5.59 -27.99 22.53
C THR A 352 6.40 -27.39 21.38
N PRO A 353 7.30 -26.43 21.63
CA PRO A 353 7.92 -25.62 20.58
C PRO A 353 9.12 -26.35 19.93
N ASN A 354 9.12 -26.46 18.61
CA ASN A 354 10.31 -26.79 17.80
C ASN A 354 10.65 -25.63 16.85
N THR A 355 11.91 -25.22 16.88
CA THR A 355 12.55 -24.15 16.09
C THR A 355 12.94 -24.60 14.68
N PRO A 356 12.78 -23.77 13.63
CA PRO A 356 13.41 -23.97 12.32
C PRO A 356 14.52 -22.96 11.98
N ASP A 357 15.56 -23.47 11.31
CA ASP A 357 16.63 -22.74 10.59
C ASP A 357 16.09 -22.09 9.29
N ASN A 358 16.59 -20.90 8.96
CA ASN A 358 16.14 -20.03 7.86
C ASN A 358 17.31 -19.65 6.93
N PRO A 359 17.23 -19.79 5.59
CA PRO A 359 18.18 -19.18 4.67
C PRO A 359 17.75 -17.75 4.26
N ALA A 360 18.72 -16.85 4.20
CA ALA A 360 18.53 -15.41 3.97
C ALA A 360 18.08 -15.06 2.54
N ILE A 361 17.06 -14.21 2.44
CA ILE A 361 16.67 -13.49 1.22
C ILE A 361 17.55 -12.24 1.09
N ASN A 362 18.16 -12.02 -0.07
CA ASN A 362 19.00 -10.85 -0.35
C ASN A 362 18.12 -9.61 -0.57
N PHE A 363 18.35 -8.59 0.25
CA PHE A 363 17.74 -7.28 0.17
C PHE A 363 18.34 -6.46 -0.99
N VAL A 364 17.52 -5.76 -1.77
CA VAL A 364 17.99 -4.58 -2.50
C VAL A 364 18.33 -3.53 -1.46
N ASP A 365 19.62 -3.17 -1.39
CA ASP A 365 20.15 -2.25 -0.41
C ASP A 365 19.77 -0.81 -0.76
N LEU A 366 18.68 -0.31 -0.16
CA LEU A 366 18.23 1.07 -0.24
C LEU A 366 18.85 1.95 0.88
N THR A 367 19.85 1.47 1.63
CA THR A 367 20.35 2.13 2.85
C THR A 367 21.29 3.32 2.63
N ASN A 368 21.32 3.91 1.43
CA ASN A 368 22.24 5.01 1.17
C ASN A 368 21.73 6.32 1.84
N PRO A 369 22.56 7.05 2.63
CA PRO A 369 22.15 8.33 3.21
C PRO A 369 21.89 9.32 2.09
N GLN A 370 20.63 9.73 1.91
CA GLN A 370 20.23 10.62 0.82
C GLN A 370 20.77 12.05 1.05
N GLU A 371 21.47 12.59 0.07
CA GLU A 371 21.87 14.00 0.01
C GLU A 371 20.62 14.90 -0.12
N GLU A 372 20.60 16.03 0.60
CA GLU A 372 19.54 17.03 0.53
C GLU A 372 19.41 17.58 -0.90
N ALA A 373 18.25 17.40 -1.54
CA ALA A 373 17.94 18.06 -2.80
C ALA A 373 17.68 19.56 -2.55
N ASN A 374 18.25 20.44 -3.39
CA ASN A 374 18.09 21.89 -3.28
C ASN A 374 16.60 22.29 -3.35
N SER A 375 16.04 22.74 -2.23
CA SER A 375 14.68 23.28 -2.17
C SER A 375 14.62 24.66 -2.84
N LEU A 376 13.60 24.89 -3.66
CA LEU A 376 13.33 26.22 -4.22
C LEU A 376 12.76 27.14 -3.12
N PRO A 377 13.22 28.40 -2.98
CA PRO A 377 12.63 29.34 -2.03
C PRO A 377 11.24 29.78 -2.52
N ILE A 378 10.21 29.64 -1.68
CA ILE A 378 8.89 30.24 -1.90
C ILE A 378 8.81 31.55 -1.10
N GLU A 379 8.36 32.64 -1.74
CA GLU A 379 8.45 34.01 -1.20
C GLU A 379 7.47 34.32 -0.04
N ASN A 380 6.50 33.44 0.28
CA ASN A 380 5.50 33.68 1.35
C ASN A 380 5.12 32.41 2.15
N GLU A 381 5.68 32.28 3.36
CA GLU A 381 5.49 31.14 4.28
C GLU A 381 4.04 30.97 4.78
N ASP A 382 3.27 32.06 4.93
CA ASP A 382 1.86 32.00 5.37
C ASP A 382 0.95 31.40 4.29
N SER A 383 1.21 31.74 3.01
CA SER A 383 0.46 31.21 1.86
C SER A 383 0.75 29.73 1.61
N GLU A 384 1.99 29.28 1.86
CA GLU A 384 2.39 27.88 1.66
C GLU A 384 1.60 26.93 2.57
N ILE A 385 1.58 27.18 3.88
CA ILE A 385 0.86 26.31 4.83
C ILE A 385 -0.64 26.32 4.57
N LEU A 386 -1.19 27.49 4.22
CA LEU A 386 -2.59 27.62 3.86
C LEU A 386 -2.96 26.72 2.68
N GLU A 387 -2.18 26.79 1.59
CA GLU A 387 -2.47 26.03 0.38
C GLU A 387 -2.16 24.53 0.54
N THR A 388 -1.12 24.15 1.29
CA THR A 388 -0.86 22.72 1.61
C THR A 388 -2.02 22.12 2.40
N ASP A 389 -2.49 22.80 3.47
CA ASP A 389 -3.60 22.29 4.29
C ASP A 389 -4.93 22.28 3.53
N LYS A 390 -5.19 23.29 2.69
CA LYS A 390 -6.35 23.29 1.76
C LYS A 390 -6.30 22.12 0.79
N SER A 391 -5.14 21.86 0.17
CA SER A 391 -4.98 20.76 -0.77
C SER A 391 -5.32 19.42 -0.12
N LEU A 392 -4.81 19.18 1.09
CA LEU A 392 -5.10 17.96 1.84
C LEU A 392 -6.58 17.90 2.25
N SER A 393 -7.18 19.04 2.61
CA SER A 393 -8.61 19.14 2.94
C SER A 393 -9.50 18.79 1.73
N HIS A 394 -9.12 19.25 0.53
CA HIS A 394 -9.86 19.02 -0.70
C HIS A 394 -10.03 17.52 -1.02
N ASP A 395 -9.00 16.71 -0.78
CA ASP A 395 -9.08 15.26 -0.99
C ASP A 395 -10.21 14.63 -0.14
N PHE A 396 -10.37 15.10 1.10
CA PHE A 396 -11.45 14.66 1.98
C PHE A 396 -12.81 15.22 1.56
N GLU A 397 -12.87 16.48 1.15
CA GLU A 397 -14.10 17.14 0.72
C GLU A 397 -14.67 16.52 -0.54
N ALA A 398 -13.83 16.29 -1.56
CA ALA A 398 -14.22 15.66 -2.81
C ALA A 398 -14.74 14.24 -2.58
N TYR A 399 -14.08 13.48 -1.70
CA TYR A 399 -14.47 12.11 -1.41
C TYR A 399 -15.78 12.00 -0.62
N PHE A 400 -15.96 12.83 0.42
CA PHE A 400 -17.15 12.79 1.28
C PHE A 400 -18.29 13.70 0.83
N GLY A 401 -18.10 14.48 -0.24
CA GLY A 401 -19.08 15.45 -0.74
C GLY A 401 -19.32 16.62 0.21
N LEU A 402 -18.26 17.13 0.84
CA LEU A 402 -18.32 18.21 1.83
C LEU A 402 -18.20 19.59 1.17
N GLY A 403 -18.46 20.65 1.95
CA GLY A 403 -18.21 22.02 1.54
C GLY A 403 -16.74 22.39 1.68
N GLU A 404 -16.30 23.37 0.87
CA GLU A 404 -14.91 23.82 0.81
C GLU A 404 -14.42 24.44 2.13
N SER A 405 -13.29 23.93 2.63
CA SER A 405 -12.58 24.44 3.81
C SER A 405 -11.81 25.71 3.50
N LYS A 406 -11.65 26.56 4.51
CA LYS A 406 -10.84 27.78 4.40
C LYS A 406 -9.33 27.51 4.51
N GLY A 407 -8.94 26.30 4.89
CA GLY A 407 -7.56 25.98 5.29
C GLY A 407 -7.14 26.67 6.60
N ILE A 408 -5.87 26.50 6.97
CA ILE A 408 -5.27 27.15 8.14
C ILE A 408 -4.02 27.93 7.74
N THR A 409 -3.87 29.16 8.21
CA THR A 409 -2.63 29.93 8.02
C THR A 409 -1.54 29.47 8.98
N LEU A 410 -0.26 29.73 8.66
CA LEU A 410 0.85 29.45 9.57
C LEU A 410 0.66 30.16 10.92
N ALA A 411 0.26 31.43 10.92
CA ALA A 411 -0.03 32.16 12.16
C ALA A 411 -1.18 31.56 13.00
N GLU A 412 -2.16 30.89 12.38
CA GLU A 412 -3.22 30.17 13.09
C GLU A 412 -2.72 28.83 13.65
N ALA A 413 -1.98 28.07 12.86
CA ALA A 413 -1.37 26.82 13.28
C ALA A 413 -0.39 27.03 14.47
N GLN A 414 0.42 28.09 14.43
CA GLN A 414 1.34 28.43 15.51
C GLN A 414 0.60 28.84 16.80
N ARG A 415 -0.46 29.65 16.68
CA ARG A 415 -1.31 30.01 17.84
C ARG A 415 -2.02 28.80 18.43
N LEU A 416 -2.37 27.82 17.60
CA LEU A 416 -2.92 26.55 18.07
C LEU A 416 -1.86 25.78 18.88
N LEU A 417 -0.66 25.57 18.33
CA LEU A 417 0.41 24.83 19.00
C LEU A 417 0.86 25.51 20.31
N ASP A 418 0.99 26.83 20.32
CA ASP A 418 1.28 27.63 21.53
C ASP A 418 0.20 27.44 22.60
N ARG A 419 -1.08 27.47 22.19
CA ARG A 419 -2.19 27.23 23.12
C ARG A 419 -2.14 25.81 23.70
N ILE A 420 -1.91 24.79 22.88
CA ILE A 420 -1.80 23.41 23.34
C ILE A 420 -0.66 23.26 24.34
N GLU A 421 0.50 23.86 24.09
CA GLU A 421 1.61 23.86 25.04
C GLU A 421 1.22 24.52 26.38
N VAL A 422 0.54 25.66 26.34
CA VAL A 422 0.06 26.36 27.54
C VAL A 422 -0.98 25.54 28.32
N GLU A 423 -1.92 24.89 27.62
CA GLU A 423 -3.03 24.15 28.23
C GLU A 423 -2.62 22.77 28.75
N THR A 424 -1.63 22.12 28.13
CA THR A 424 -1.28 20.72 28.41
C THR A 424 0.13 20.53 28.97
N GLY A 425 1.01 21.52 28.80
CA GLY A 425 2.44 21.39 29.08
C GLY A 425 3.21 20.55 28.05
N ILE A 426 2.53 20.06 26.99
CA ILE A 426 3.14 19.24 25.94
C ILE A 426 3.54 20.11 24.76
N LYS A 427 4.80 19.98 24.36
CA LYS A 427 5.32 20.60 23.14
C LYS A 427 5.03 19.73 21.94
N SER A 428 4.17 20.23 21.07
CA SER A 428 3.70 19.52 19.87
C SER A 428 4.30 20.12 18.61
N ALA A 429 4.55 19.27 17.62
CA ALA A 429 4.88 19.67 16.26
C ALA A 429 3.96 18.99 15.25
N VAL A 430 3.64 19.70 14.17
CA VAL A 430 2.88 19.17 13.03
C VAL A 430 3.87 18.87 11.91
N ILE A 431 3.78 17.67 11.33
CA ILE A 431 4.59 17.22 10.20
C ILE A 431 3.65 16.95 9.04
N TYR A 432 3.74 17.77 7.99
CA TYR A 432 3.14 17.45 6.70
C TYR A 432 4.10 16.54 5.94
N ALA A 433 3.63 15.38 5.50
CA ALA A 433 4.39 14.48 4.62
C ALA A 433 3.62 14.36 3.29
N VAL A 434 4.10 15.08 2.27
CA VAL A 434 3.38 15.28 1.01
C VAL A 434 4.24 14.90 -0.20
N PHE A 435 3.59 14.51 -1.30
CA PHE A 435 4.27 14.27 -2.57
C PHE A 435 4.19 15.50 -3.46
N VAL A 436 5.35 15.98 -3.90
CA VAL A 436 5.49 17.17 -4.75
C VAL A 436 6.12 16.80 -6.09
N PRO A 437 5.76 17.49 -7.20
CA PRO A 437 6.36 17.21 -8.50
C PRO A 437 7.89 17.38 -8.52
N GLU A 438 8.58 16.55 -9.30
CA GLU A 438 10.04 16.60 -9.46
C GLU A 438 10.51 17.94 -10.09
N VAL A 439 9.74 18.50 -11.02
CA VAL A 439 10.03 19.78 -11.70
C VAL A 439 8.89 20.76 -11.47
N ILE A 440 9.19 21.90 -10.84
CA ILE A 440 8.28 23.05 -10.67
C ILE A 440 8.40 23.90 -11.95
N THR A 441 7.40 23.86 -12.83
CA THR A 441 7.34 24.77 -13.98
C THR A 441 6.89 26.17 -13.52
N PRO A 442 7.68 27.24 -13.73
CA PRO A 442 7.23 28.59 -13.41
C PRO A 442 6.08 28.99 -14.35
N VAL A 443 4.90 29.25 -13.79
CA VAL A 443 3.80 29.85 -14.55
C VAL A 443 4.22 31.28 -14.98
N PRO A 444 4.09 31.67 -16.26
CA PRO A 444 4.44 33.02 -16.69
C PRO A 444 3.59 34.07 -15.97
N THR A 445 4.24 35.05 -15.34
CA THR A 445 3.72 36.13 -14.49
C THR A 445 2.86 37.20 -15.21
N ASN A 446 1.96 36.79 -16.12
CA ASN A 446 1.07 37.71 -16.84
C ASN A 446 -0.43 37.42 -16.66
N ARG A 447 -0.83 36.61 -15.69
CA ARG A 447 -2.23 36.53 -15.23
C ARG A 447 -2.38 37.25 -13.89
N SER A 448 -3.46 38.01 -13.76
CA SER A 448 -3.86 38.69 -12.53
C SER A 448 -3.85 37.71 -11.35
N LEU A 449 -3.25 38.14 -10.23
CA LEU A 449 -3.07 37.43 -8.96
C LEU A 449 -4.38 37.10 -8.21
N GLU A 450 -5.48 36.85 -8.92
CA GLU A 450 -6.82 36.55 -8.38
C GLU A 450 -7.34 35.17 -8.82
N GLN A 451 -6.49 34.28 -9.36
CA GLN A 451 -6.85 32.89 -9.63
C GLN A 451 -6.01 31.95 -8.75
N ASP A 452 -6.59 31.58 -7.60
CA ASP A 452 -5.96 30.82 -6.50
C ASP A 452 -5.52 29.38 -6.87
N GLU A 453 -5.94 28.82 -8.01
CA GLU A 453 -5.68 27.41 -8.35
C GLU A 453 -4.25 27.09 -8.83
N ASP A 454 -3.52 28.06 -9.41
CA ASP A 454 -2.21 27.82 -10.04
C ASP A 454 -1.04 27.66 -9.05
N GLN A 455 -1.21 28.05 -7.78
CA GLN A 455 -0.20 27.82 -6.74
C GLN A 455 -0.25 26.41 -6.15
N LEU A 456 -1.45 25.79 -6.09
CA LEU A 456 -1.64 24.43 -5.57
C LEU A 456 -0.84 23.37 -6.34
N SER A 457 -0.67 23.54 -7.66
CA SER A 457 0.14 22.65 -8.52
C SER A 457 1.64 22.65 -8.20
N LEU A 458 2.14 23.66 -7.49
CA LEU A 458 3.55 23.76 -7.09
C LEU A 458 3.81 23.17 -5.70
N LEU A 459 2.75 22.85 -4.95
CA LEU A 459 2.78 22.42 -3.55
C LEU A 459 2.30 20.97 -3.35
N ARG A 460 1.49 20.43 -4.26
CA ARG A 460 1.16 18.99 -4.40
C ARG A 460 0.87 18.68 -5.88
N SER A 461 1.19 17.47 -6.32
CA SER A 461 0.91 17.07 -7.71
C SER A 461 -0.60 16.97 -7.95
N ARG A 462 -1.12 17.65 -8.98
CA ARG A 462 -2.55 17.56 -9.37
C ARG A 462 -2.90 16.17 -9.94
N THR A 463 -1.89 15.43 -10.39
CA THR A 463 -1.98 14.07 -10.94
C THR A 463 -0.89 13.23 -10.28
N ASN A 464 -1.28 12.33 -9.38
CA ASN A 464 -0.35 11.46 -8.67
C ASN A 464 0.64 10.79 -9.65
N SER A 465 1.88 11.29 -9.70
CA SER A 465 2.93 10.74 -10.54
C SER A 465 3.79 9.81 -9.72
N VAL A 466 4.16 8.66 -10.28
CA VAL A 466 5.07 7.70 -9.63
C VAL A 466 6.42 8.34 -9.28
N ARG A 467 6.82 9.40 -10.01
CA ARG A 467 8.07 10.16 -9.81
C ARG A 467 7.93 11.36 -8.86
N ASP A 468 6.74 11.65 -8.32
CA ASP A 468 6.59 12.72 -7.32
C ASP A 468 7.51 12.46 -6.12
N ARG A 469 8.24 13.46 -5.64
CA ARG A 469 9.17 13.30 -4.51
C ARG A 469 8.50 13.53 -3.18
N LEU A 470 8.91 12.79 -2.17
CA LEU A 470 8.49 13.01 -0.78
C LEU A 470 9.07 14.31 -0.23
N GLU A 471 8.22 15.08 0.44
CA GLU A 471 8.61 16.29 1.14
C GLU A 471 8.00 16.34 2.54
N LEU A 472 8.82 16.79 3.50
CA LEU A 472 8.40 17.02 4.87
C LEU A 472 8.37 18.51 5.18
N ILE A 473 7.27 18.99 5.78
CA ILE A 473 7.14 20.35 6.31
C ILE A 473 6.84 20.25 7.80
N LEU A 474 7.79 20.69 8.63
CA LEU A 474 7.70 20.70 10.08
C LEU A 474 7.24 22.08 10.56
N LEU A 475 6.12 22.11 11.28
CA LEU A 475 5.60 23.27 11.98
C LEU A 475 5.74 23.10 13.48
N THR A 476 6.16 24.17 14.15
CA THR A 476 6.25 24.27 15.60
C THR A 476 5.57 25.56 16.08
N ALA A 477 5.36 25.73 17.38
CA ALA A 477 4.66 26.90 17.93
C ALA A 477 5.33 28.24 17.59
N HIS A 478 6.64 28.24 17.32
CA HIS A 478 7.42 29.45 17.05
C HIS A 478 8.46 29.22 15.96
N GLY A 479 8.85 30.29 15.27
CA GLY A 479 9.88 30.23 14.22
C GLY A 479 9.28 29.98 12.84
N LYS A 480 10.15 29.67 11.88
CA LYS A 480 9.75 29.43 10.49
C LYS A 480 9.48 27.94 10.25
N PRO A 481 8.59 27.57 9.32
CA PRO A 481 8.46 26.19 8.86
C PRO A 481 9.81 25.62 8.41
N ILE A 482 10.07 24.36 8.74
CA ILE A 482 11.29 23.66 8.32
C ILE A 482 10.91 22.65 7.25
N ARG A 483 11.50 22.80 6.06
CA ARG A 483 11.21 21.98 4.88
C ARG A 483 12.38 21.07 4.57
N LYS A 484 12.10 19.78 4.34
CA LYS A 484 13.07 18.78 3.90
C LYS A 484 12.53 18.09 2.66
N SER A 485 13.26 18.20 1.55
CA SER A 485 12.96 17.50 0.31
C SER A 485 13.80 16.23 0.24
N LEU A 486 13.15 15.10 0.03
CA LEU A 486 13.77 13.77 0.06
C LEU A 486 13.91 13.28 -1.37
N ASN A 487 15.00 12.60 -1.69
CA ASN A 487 15.19 11.95 -2.98
C ASN A 487 14.50 10.58 -3.00
N ALA A 488 13.23 10.53 -2.64
CA ALA A 488 12.42 9.32 -2.58
C ALA A 488 11.14 9.54 -3.37
N SER A 489 10.93 8.75 -4.41
CA SER A 489 9.76 8.85 -5.28
C SER A 489 8.50 8.28 -4.62
N ARG A 490 7.33 8.71 -5.08
CA ARG A 490 6.03 8.21 -4.63
C ARG A 490 5.99 6.70 -4.78
N ALA A 491 6.43 6.14 -5.90
CA ALA A 491 6.46 4.69 -6.09
C ALA A 491 7.30 3.96 -5.04
N GLU A 492 8.52 4.42 -4.77
CA GLU A 492 9.42 3.81 -3.78
C GLU A 492 8.83 3.89 -2.37
N VAL A 493 8.33 5.06 -1.98
CA VAL A 493 7.79 5.28 -0.63
C VAL A 493 6.53 4.45 -0.42
N LEU A 494 5.62 4.39 -1.40
CA LEU A 494 4.39 3.61 -1.28
C LEU A 494 4.65 2.10 -1.29
N LEU A 495 5.59 1.63 -2.12
CA LEU A 495 6.03 0.24 -2.10
C LEU A 495 6.59 -0.14 -0.72
N MET A 496 7.46 0.70 -0.15
CA MET A 496 8.04 0.46 1.16
C MET A 496 7.00 0.54 2.28
N ALA A 497 6.05 1.46 2.20
CA ALA A 497 4.93 1.56 3.16
C ALA A 497 4.10 0.27 3.18
N ARG A 498 3.79 -0.31 2.00
CA ARG A 498 3.09 -1.61 1.88
C ARG A 498 3.92 -2.75 2.48
N GLN A 499 5.20 -2.85 2.14
CA GLN A 499 6.11 -3.85 2.70
C GLN A 499 6.24 -3.73 4.22
N TYR A 500 6.32 -2.50 4.73
CA TYR A 500 6.40 -2.22 6.15
C TYR A 500 5.14 -2.69 6.88
N ARG A 501 3.95 -2.30 6.39
CA ARG A 501 2.67 -2.74 6.97
C ARG A 501 2.56 -4.27 6.97
N ARG A 502 2.86 -4.92 5.85
CA ARG A 502 2.83 -6.39 5.70
C ARG A 502 3.78 -7.11 6.66
N SER A 503 4.97 -6.56 6.87
CA SER A 503 5.97 -7.19 7.73
C SER A 503 5.66 -7.00 9.22
N VAL A 504 5.08 -5.86 9.63
CA VAL A 504 4.61 -5.63 11.01
C VAL A 504 3.48 -6.56 11.40
N THR A 505 2.58 -6.91 10.46
CA THR A 505 1.45 -7.80 10.73
C THR A 505 1.83 -9.28 10.81
N ASN A 506 3.06 -9.65 10.42
CA ASN A 506 3.56 -11.02 10.51
C ASN A 506 4.24 -11.32 11.85
N VAL A 507 3.45 -11.77 12.83
CA VAL A 507 3.92 -12.08 14.20
C VAL A 507 4.93 -13.25 14.24
N ARG A 508 4.91 -14.15 13.27
CA ARG A 508 5.75 -15.36 13.25
C ARG A 508 7.21 -15.06 12.88
N ASN A 509 7.51 -13.87 12.35
CA ASN A 509 8.85 -13.51 11.87
C ASN A 509 9.34 -12.20 12.50
N SER A 510 9.68 -12.27 13.79
CA SER A 510 9.79 -11.16 14.75
C SER A 510 10.90 -10.11 14.54
N GLY A 511 11.39 -9.94 13.31
CA GLY A 511 12.40 -8.93 12.98
C GLY A 511 12.40 -8.47 11.52
N ARG A 512 11.64 -9.12 10.62
CA ARG A 512 11.60 -8.71 9.20
C ARG A 512 11.03 -7.31 9.00
N TYR A 513 10.22 -6.82 9.93
CA TYR A 513 9.70 -5.46 9.89
C TYR A 513 10.77 -4.40 10.17
N LEU A 514 11.91 -4.74 10.78
CA LEU A 514 12.91 -3.74 11.19
C LEU A 514 13.56 -3.02 10.01
N THR A 515 13.85 -3.73 8.91
CA THR A 515 14.42 -3.12 7.69
C THR A 515 13.46 -2.09 7.07
N PRO A 516 12.21 -2.44 6.71
CA PRO A 516 11.28 -1.47 6.17
C PRO A 516 10.87 -0.40 7.21
N ALA A 517 10.78 -0.74 8.51
CA ALA A 517 10.55 0.26 9.57
C ALA A 517 11.66 1.31 9.63
N LYS A 518 12.93 0.89 9.46
CA LYS A 518 14.08 1.79 9.42
C LYS A 518 14.05 2.68 8.21
N GLN A 519 13.77 2.13 7.02
CA GLN A 519 13.68 2.95 5.81
C GLN A 519 12.59 4.01 5.93
N MET A 520 11.42 3.63 6.44
CA MET A 520 10.33 4.58 6.69
C MET A 520 10.69 5.62 7.75
N TYR A 521 11.43 5.25 8.79
CA TYR A 521 11.97 6.19 9.78
C TYR A 521 12.97 7.18 9.16
N ASP A 522 13.89 6.68 8.32
CA ASP A 522 14.92 7.48 7.63
C ASP A 522 14.27 8.53 6.72
N TRP A 523 13.10 8.24 6.15
CA TRP A 523 12.36 9.19 5.33
C TRP A 523 11.44 10.11 6.12
N LEU A 524 10.70 9.61 7.13
CA LEU A 524 9.58 10.34 7.76
C LEU A 524 9.93 11.05 9.06
N LEU A 525 11.10 10.80 9.66
CA LEU A 525 11.48 11.40 10.94
C LEU A 525 12.96 11.78 11.05
N ALA A 526 13.87 10.93 10.59
CA ALA A 526 15.31 11.19 10.72
C ALA A 526 15.76 12.59 10.21
N PRO A 527 15.21 13.14 9.10
CA PRO A 527 15.59 14.46 8.62
C PRO A 527 15.19 15.63 9.52
N LEU A 528 14.29 15.40 10.49
CA LEU A 528 13.71 16.40 11.38
C LEU A 528 14.14 16.23 12.84
N GLU A 529 14.77 15.10 13.18
CA GLU A 529 14.92 14.68 14.58
C GLU A 529 15.86 15.59 15.38
N ALA A 530 16.90 16.16 14.75
CA ALA A 530 17.80 17.09 15.41
C ALA A 530 17.06 18.36 15.89
N GLU A 531 16.20 18.91 15.03
CA GLU A 531 15.41 20.09 15.33
C GLU A 531 14.34 19.79 16.38
N LEU A 532 13.61 18.68 16.24
CA LEU A 532 12.62 18.21 17.22
C LEU A 532 13.23 18.07 18.62
N GLN A 533 14.42 17.46 18.73
CA GLN A 533 15.14 17.30 20.01
C GLN A 533 15.59 18.64 20.58
N SER A 534 16.13 19.55 19.74
CA SER A 534 16.60 20.86 20.19
C SER A 534 15.50 21.74 20.78
N LEU A 535 14.27 21.60 20.27
CA LEU A 535 13.09 22.34 20.71
C LEU A 535 12.38 21.65 21.89
N GLY A 536 12.75 20.41 22.20
CA GLY A 536 12.13 19.60 23.24
C GLY A 536 10.71 19.17 22.89
N ILE A 537 10.44 18.90 21.61
CA ILE A 537 9.15 18.38 21.14
C ILE A 537 8.94 16.97 21.71
N SER A 538 7.73 16.67 22.17
CA SER A 538 7.35 15.36 22.72
C SER A 538 6.07 14.78 22.11
N ASN A 539 5.35 15.54 21.29
CA ASN A 539 4.19 15.08 20.52
C ASN A 539 4.35 15.42 19.04
N LEU A 540 4.12 14.44 18.16
CA LEU A 540 4.16 14.58 16.71
C LEU A 540 2.77 14.33 16.14
N VAL A 541 2.28 15.28 15.34
CA VAL A 541 1.01 15.19 14.64
C VAL A 541 1.30 15.10 13.14
N TYR A 542 1.04 13.95 12.55
CA TYR A 542 1.25 13.75 11.13
C TYR A 542 0.00 14.14 10.33
N ILE A 543 0.21 14.82 9.21
CA ILE A 543 -0.79 15.05 8.18
C ILE A 543 -0.15 14.59 6.87
N THR A 544 -0.68 13.53 6.28
CA THR A 544 0.02 12.84 5.20
C THR A 544 -0.81 12.75 3.93
N ASP A 545 -0.11 12.71 2.80
CA ASP A 545 -0.67 12.40 1.49
C ASP A 545 -1.32 11.00 1.46
N THR A 546 -2.12 10.78 0.42
CA THR A 546 -2.66 9.47 0.08
C THR A 546 -1.52 8.49 -0.23
N GLY A 547 -1.59 7.31 0.38
CA GLY A 547 -0.64 6.21 0.38
C GLY A 547 0.07 6.04 1.72
N LEU A 548 0.09 7.08 2.57
CA LEU A 548 0.89 7.13 3.79
C LEU A 548 0.07 7.04 5.08
N ARG A 549 -1.24 7.24 5.02
CA ARG A 549 -2.10 7.35 6.21
C ARG A 549 -2.28 6.02 6.96
N THR A 550 -1.95 4.90 6.31
CA THR A 550 -2.07 3.54 6.87
C THR A 550 -0.77 3.01 7.50
N ILE A 551 0.29 3.82 7.51
CA ILE A 551 1.59 3.46 8.07
C ILE A 551 1.49 3.34 9.59
N PRO A 552 2.01 2.25 10.21
CA PRO A 552 2.13 2.18 11.67
C PRO A 552 3.25 3.08 12.17
N LEU A 553 2.97 4.40 12.23
CA LEU A 553 3.91 5.43 12.65
C LEU A 553 4.53 5.11 14.01
N ALA A 554 3.72 4.63 14.96
CA ALA A 554 4.18 4.24 16.30
C ALA A 554 5.33 3.22 16.29
N ALA A 555 5.40 2.35 15.27
CA ALA A 555 6.41 1.30 15.16
C ALA A 555 7.59 1.67 14.24
N LEU A 556 7.68 2.91 13.76
CA LEU A 556 8.89 3.39 13.09
C LEU A 556 10.10 3.17 14.02
N HIS A 557 11.21 2.71 13.45
CA HIS A 557 12.33 2.19 14.23
C HIS A 557 13.66 2.63 13.65
N ASP A 558 14.50 3.30 14.44
CA ASP A 558 15.77 3.88 13.97
C ASP A 558 16.94 2.88 13.85
N GLY A 559 16.66 1.60 14.08
CA GLY A 559 17.64 0.52 14.18
C GLY A 559 18.10 0.24 15.61
N LYS A 560 17.74 1.09 16.59
CA LYS A 560 18.02 0.92 18.03
C LYS A 560 16.75 0.89 18.88
N GLY A 561 15.77 1.72 18.56
CA GLY A 561 14.51 1.81 19.30
C GLY A 561 13.37 2.38 18.47
N PHE A 562 12.16 2.25 19.00
CA PHE A 562 10.94 2.75 18.37
C PHE A 562 10.73 4.23 18.65
N ILE A 563 10.07 4.94 17.74
CA ILE A 563 9.82 6.37 17.91
C ILE A 563 8.95 6.68 19.14
N ILE A 564 8.06 5.75 19.55
CA ILE A 564 7.19 5.91 20.73
C ILE A 564 7.97 5.95 22.04
N GLU A 565 9.23 5.53 22.06
CA GLU A 565 10.09 5.70 23.22
C GLU A 565 10.44 7.17 23.45
N ARG A 566 10.30 8.02 22.42
CA ARG A 566 10.67 9.45 22.42
C ARG A 566 9.47 10.38 22.24
N TYR A 567 8.51 10.02 21.39
CA TYR A 567 7.41 10.89 20.98
C TYR A 567 6.05 10.21 21.08
N SER A 568 5.02 10.94 21.50
CA SER A 568 3.63 10.53 21.23
C SER A 568 3.26 10.90 19.81
N VAL A 569 2.44 10.06 19.17
CA VAL A 569 2.09 10.22 17.75
C VAL A 569 0.58 10.22 17.54
N GLY A 570 0.12 11.06 16.62
CA GLY A 570 -1.25 11.10 16.13
C GLY A 570 -1.30 11.47 14.65
N LEU A 571 -2.43 11.17 14.02
CA LEU A 571 -2.69 11.44 12.60
C LEU A 571 -3.88 12.40 12.49
N MET A 572 -3.80 13.36 11.58
CA MET A 572 -4.91 14.27 11.26
C MET A 572 -5.20 14.26 9.75
N PRO A 573 -6.48 14.33 9.34
CA PRO A 573 -6.84 14.58 7.95
C PRO A 573 -6.29 15.92 7.44
N SER A 574 -6.54 16.97 8.22
CA SER A 574 -6.03 18.33 8.02
C SER A 574 -6.24 19.11 9.31
N LEU A 575 -5.50 20.21 9.51
CA LEU A 575 -5.73 21.07 10.66
C LEU A 575 -7.07 21.81 10.53
N ALA A 576 -7.45 22.27 9.33
CA ALA A 576 -8.67 23.02 9.12
C ALA A 576 -9.95 22.18 9.25
N LEU A 577 -9.90 20.89 8.91
CA LEU A 577 -11.05 19.97 9.00
C LEU A 577 -11.24 19.36 10.40
N THR A 578 -10.29 19.58 11.32
CA THR A 578 -10.31 18.95 12.65
C THR A 578 -10.73 19.95 13.73
N ASP A 579 -11.59 19.54 14.67
CA ASP A 579 -11.89 20.34 15.86
C ASP A 579 -10.72 20.28 16.86
N ASN A 580 -9.84 21.29 16.75
CA ASN A 580 -8.61 21.40 17.50
C ASN A 580 -8.77 21.96 18.92
N ARG A 581 -10.01 22.11 19.42
CA ARG A 581 -10.24 22.61 20.79
C ARG A 581 -9.89 21.54 21.82
N TYR A 582 -8.88 21.84 22.64
CA TYR A 582 -8.50 20.98 23.76
C TYR A 582 -9.66 20.71 24.72
N SER A 583 -9.67 19.50 25.26
CA SER A 583 -10.64 19.04 26.25
C SER A 583 -9.95 18.07 27.19
N ASN A 584 -9.86 18.44 28.47
CA ASN A 584 -9.34 17.53 29.48
C ASN A 584 -10.37 16.42 29.74
N LEU A 585 -9.95 15.18 29.48
CA LEU A 585 -10.81 14.01 29.62
C LEU A 585 -10.80 13.38 31.01
N SER A 586 -9.99 13.81 31.98
CA SER A 586 -9.79 13.09 33.25
C SER A 586 -11.06 12.78 34.05
N ASN A 587 -12.14 13.53 33.84
CA ASN A 587 -13.45 13.36 34.49
C ASN A 587 -14.60 13.09 33.48
N ALA A 588 -14.25 12.74 32.24
CA ALA A 588 -15.21 12.40 31.20
C ALA A 588 -16.12 11.24 31.60
N GLN A 589 -17.36 11.25 31.10
CA GLN A 589 -18.26 10.10 31.17
C GLN A 589 -18.03 9.19 29.97
N VAL A 590 -17.99 7.88 30.20
CA VAL A 590 -17.81 6.87 29.15
C VAL A 590 -19.13 6.15 28.87
N LEU A 591 -19.50 6.04 27.59
CA LEU A 591 -20.51 5.09 27.11
C LEU A 591 -19.78 3.94 26.42
N ALA A 592 -19.72 2.78 27.09
CA ALA A 592 -19.04 1.59 26.58
C ALA A 592 -20.07 0.58 26.08
N MET A 593 -20.03 0.23 24.81
CA MET A 593 -20.98 -0.72 24.23
C MET A 593 -20.26 -1.77 23.40
N GLY A 594 -20.76 -2.99 23.38
CA GLY A 594 -20.13 -4.04 22.59
C GLY A 594 -20.93 -5.32 22.47
N ALA A 595 -20.49 -6.19 21.58
CA ALA A 595 -21.01 -7.54 21.41
C ALA A 595 -19.88 -8.55 21.49
N SER A 596 -20.09 -9.59 22.30
CA SER A 596 -19.20 -10.74 22.43
C SER A 596 -19.75 -11.98 21.72
N GLU A 597 -21.06 -11.99 21.46
CA GLU A 597 -21.79 -13.10 20.86
C GLU A 597 -22.40 -12.67 19.52
N PHE A 598 -22.08 -13.40 18.46
CA PHE A 598 -22.58 -13.11 17.11
C PHE A 598 -23.18 -14.37 16.50
N ARG A 599 -24.16 -14.20 15.60
CA ARG A 599 -24.75 -15.31 14.84
C ARG A 599 -23.86 -15.75 13.68
N ASP A 600 -23.32 -14.77 12.96
CA ASP A 600 -22.64 -14.98 11.67
C ASP A 600 -21.14 -14.65 11.74
N ASN A 601 -20.63 -14.24 12.91
CA ASN A 601 -19.21 -13.89 13.14
C ASN A 601 -18.64 -14.67 14.35
N ARG A 602 -17.30 -14.73 14.46
CA ARG A 602 -16.60 -15.34 15.61
C ARG A 602 -16.94 -14.60 16.92
N PRO A 603 -17.13 -15.29 18.05
CA PRO A 603 -17.30 -14.63 19.34
C PRO A 603 -16.04 -13.86 19.75
N LEU A 604 -16.23 -12.76 20.48
CA LEU A 604 -15.18 -11.91 21.05
C LEU A 604 -15.23 -12.00 22.58
N PRO A 605 -14.67 -13.07 23.19
CA PRO A 605 -14.78 -13.31 24.63
C PRO A 605 -14.07 -12.26 25.50
N ALA A 606 -13.22 -11.41 24.94
CA ALA A 606 -12.57 -10.33 25.67
C ALA A 606 -13.47 -9.10 25.88
N VAL A 607 -14.46 -8.88 25.02
CA VAL A 607 -15.35 -7.71 25.06
C VAL A 607 -16.03 -7.51 26.43
N PRO A 608 -16.62 -8.53 27.09
CA PRO A 608 -17.24 -8.32 28.40
C PRO A 608 -16.25 -7.84 29.46
N VAL A 609 -15.01 -8.32 29.41
CA VAL A 609 -13.93 -7.95 30.33
C VAL A 609 -13.45 -6.53 30.04
N GLU A 610 -13.32 -6.19 28.76
CA GLU A 610 -12.94 -4.84 28.30
C GLU A 610 -13.94 -3.79 28.80
N LEU A 611 -15.25 -3.97 28.55
CA LEU A 611 -16.28 -3.03 28.99
C LEU A 611 -16.33 -2.91 30.53
N ALA A 612 -16.15 -4.02 31.25
CA ALA A 612 -16.12 -4.02 32.71
C ALA A 612 -14.89 -3.26 33.24
N THR A 613 -13.72 -3.43 32.64
CA THR A 613 -12.48 -2.75 33.03
C THR A 613 -12.59 -1.24 32.83
N ILE A 614 -13.20 -0.83 31.71
CA ILE A 614 -13.46 0.59 31.41
C ILE A 614 -14.38 1.20 32.46
N THR A 615 -15.51 0.58 32.78
CA THR A 615 -16.51 1.13 33.72
C THR A 615 -16.15 0.98 35.20
N GLN A 616 -15.21 0.10 35.55
CA GLN A 616 -14.58 0.11 36.87
C GLN A 616 -13.64 1.30 37.06
N THR A 617 -12.96 1.68 35.97
CA THR A 617 -12.00 2.77 35.98
C THR A 617 -12.74 4.11 35.82
N TRP A 618 -13.69 4.21 34.91
CA TRP A 618 -14.34 5.46 34.53
C TRP A 618 -15.80 5.53 34.95
N GLN A 619 -16.28 6.73 35.27
CA GLN A 619 -17.71 6.96 35.45
C GLN A 619 -18.42 6.82 34.09
N GLY A 620 -19.52 6.08 34.05
CA GLY A 620 -20.15 5.78 32.77
C GLY A 620 -21.22 4.70 32.83
N LYS A 621 -21.60 4.23 31.64
CA LYS A 621 -22.52 3.10 31.46
C LYS A 621 -21.92 2.10 30.48
N SER A 622 -22.19 0.81 30.71
CA SER A 622 -21.85 -0.27 29.78
C SER A 622 -23.09 -1.01 29.29
N PHE A 623 -23.13 -1.39 28.01
CA PHE A 623 -24.19 -2.21 27.42
C PHE A 623 -23.59 -3.33 26.57
N LEU A 624 -24.04 -4.57 26.78
CA LEU A 624 -23.45 -5.76 26.16
C LEU A 624 -24.51 -6.55 25.39
N ASN A 625 -24.11 -7.16 24.27
CA ASN A 625 -24.91 -8.10 23.48
C ASN A 625 -26.30 -7.53 23.15
N SER A 626 -27.38 -8.07 23.71
CA SER A 626 -28.76 -7.64 23.41
C SER A 626 -29.05 -6.17 23.69
N GLU A 627 -28.21 -5.49 24.48
CA GLU A 627 -28.32 -4.06 24.75
C GLU A 627 -27.42 -3.19 23.85
N PHE A 628 -26.56 -3.81 23.03
CA PHE A 628 -25.72 -3.13 22.05
C PHE A 628 -26.44 -2.97 20.70
N THR A 629 -27.49 -2.14 20.71
CA THR A 629 -28.29 -1.80 19.53
C THR A 629 -28.11 -0.35 19.12
N LEU A 630 -28.41 -0.05 17.85
CA LEU A 630 -28.36 1.32 17.33
C LEU A 630 -29.29 2.25 18.12
N ASP A 631 -30.53 1.81 18.37
CA ASP A 631 -31.53 2.57 19.10
C ASP A 631 -31.07 2.90 20.52
N ASN A 632 -30.44 1.96 21.23
CA ASN A 632 -29.93 2.22 22.57
C ASN A 632 -28.74 3.18 22.54
N LEU A 633 -27.82 3.05 21.57
CA LEU A 633 -26.72 4.00 21.39
C LEU A 633 -27.24 5.44 21.22
N ILE A 634 -28.23 5.65 20.35
CA ILE A 634 -28.87 6.95 20.13
C ILE A 634 -29.59 7.42 21.39
N GLN A 635 -30.34 6.54 22.07
CA GLN A 635 -31.08 6.86 23.28
C GLN A 635 -30.16 7.32 24.42
N GLN A 636 -29.08 6.58 24.72
CA GLN A 636 -28.18 6.93 25.83
C GLN A 636 -27.50 8.27 25.60
N ARG A 637 -27.07 8.54 24.36
CA ARG A 637 -26.47 9.83 23.98
C ARG A 637 -27.45 10.99 24.06
N THR A 638 -28.74 10.73 23.90
CA THR A 638 -29.80 11.74 24.10
C THR A 638 -30.08 12.01 25.58
N LEU A 639 -29.96 10.98 26.43
CA LEU A 639 -30.26 11.07 27.87
C LEU A 639 -29.12 11.71 28.69
N SER A 640 -27.88 11.57 28.26
CA SER A 640 -26.70 12.04 29.00
C SER A 640 -25.57 12.39 28.04
N SER A 641 -24.72 13.34 28.45
CA SER A 641 -23.53 13.66 27.68
C SER A 641 -22.40 12.70 28.02
N PHE A 642 -21.86 12.04 27.00
CA PHE A 642 -20.72 11.13 27.10
C PHE A 642 -19.62 11.67 26.20
N ASN A 643 -18.51 12.11 26.80
CA ASN A 643 -17.36 12.64 26.06
C ASN A 643 -16.58 11.52 25.36
N ILE A 644 -16.64 10.30 25.92
CA ILE A 644 -15.97 9.12 25.38
C ILE A 644 -17.03 8.08 25.02
N ILE A 645 -16.99 7.61 23.78
CA ILE A 645 -17.79 6.48 23.32
C ILE A 645 -16.84 5.36 22.95
N HIS A 646 -17.09 4.17 23.47
CA HIS A 646 -16.30 2.99 23.21
C HIS A 646 -17.18 1.92 22.58
N LEU A 647 -16.79 1.43 21.41
CA LEU A 647 -17.48 0.37 20.67
C LEU A 647 -16.54 -0.82 20.51
N ALA A 648 -16.85 -1.94 21.17
CA ALA A 648 -16.08 -3.19 21.11
C ALA A 648 -16.86 -4.27 20.37
N THR A 649 -16.46 -4.57 19.13
CA THR A 649 -17.20 -5.46 18.23
C THR A 649 -16.38 -5.82 16.99
N HIS A 650 -16.97 -6.54 16.03
CA HIS A 650 -16.43 -6.68 14.67
C HIS A 650 -16.73 -5.43 13.84
N ALA A 651 -15.79 -5.05 12.99
CA ALA A 651 -15.99 -4.06 11.94
C ALA A 651 -15.25 -4.53 10.70
N GLU A 652 -15.76 -4.13 9.54
CA GLU A 652 -15.19 -4.50 8.26
C GLU A 652 -15.23 -3.28 7.34
N PHE A 653 -14.07 -2.91 6.80
CA PHE A 653 -13.96 -1.86 5.82
C PHE A 653 -13.62 -2.50 4.47
N LEU A 654 -14.64 -2.61 3.61
CA LEU A 654 -14.55 -3.27 2.30
C LEU A 654 -14.35 -2.24 1.18
N PRO A 655 -13.56 -2.55 0.13
CA PRO A 655 -13.43 -1.71 -1.06
C PRO A 655 -14.76 -1.42 -1.77
N GLY A 656 -14.77 -0.38 -2.58
CA GLY A 656 -15.94 0.04 -3.36
C GLY A 656 -16.84 1.04 -2.62
N LYS A 657 -18.17 0.83 -2.65
CA LYS A 657 -19.12 1.80 -2.09
C LYS A 657 -19.02 1.83 -0.55
N PRO A 658 -19.11 3.00 0.11
CA PRO A 658 -19.09 3.10 1.57
C PRO A 658 -20.11 2.20 2.30
N THR A 659 -21.21 1.82 1.64
CA THR A 659 -22.23 0.91 2.16
C THR A 659 -21.79 -0.56 2.27
N ASN A 660 -20.66 -0.94 1.65
CA ASN A 660 -20.10 -2.28 1.77
C ASN A 660 -19.42 -2.49 3.13
N SER A 661 -18.93 -1.40 3.73
CA SER A 661 -18.30 -1.40 5.04
C SER A 661 -19.33 -1.33 6.16
N TYR A 662 -19.05 -1.90 7.34
CA TYR A 662 -19.95 -1.82 8.49
C TYR A 662 -19.25 -2.00 9.85
N ILE A 663 -19.86 -1.42 10.90
CA ILE A 663 -19.65 -1.81 12.29
C ILE A 663 -20.76 -2.79 12.65
N GLN A 664 -20.42 -3.97 13.17
CA GLN A 664 -21.40 -4.98 13.54
C GLN A 664 -22.03 -4.64 14.89
N LEU A 665 -23.30 -4.25 14.91
CA LEU A 665 -24.12 -4.20 16.14
C LEU A 665 -24.81 -5.56 16.34
N ILE A 666 -25.43 -5.80 17.50
CA ILE A 666 -26.10 -7.10 17.73
C ILE A 666 -27.32 -7.31 16.82
N ASP A 667 -27.97 -6.21 16.43
CA ASP A 667 -29.24 -6.17 15.72
C ASP A 667 -29.08 -5.86 14.23
N GLN A 668 -28.01 -5.17 13.84
CA GLN A 668 -27.76 -4.76 12.46
C GLN A 668 -26.29 -4.47 12.16
N LYS A 669 -25.97 -4.39 10.86
CA LYS A 669 -24.71 -3.82 10.36
C LYS A 669 -24.90 -2.31 10.21
N LEU A 670 -24.05 -1.49 10.87
CA LEU A 670 -24.08 -0.03 10.80
C LEU A 670 -23.06 0.47 9.76
N PRO A 671 -23.50 0.99 8.60
CA PRO A 671 -22.60 1.50 7.57
C PRO A 671 -21.89 2.80 8.01
N PRO A 672 -20.65 3.05 7.54
CA PRO A 672 -19.89 4.27 7.86
C PRO A 672 -20.63 5.56 7.49
N ILE A 673 -21.34 5.55 6.34
CA ILE A 673 -22.12 6.70 5.86
C ILE A 673 -23.27 7.05 6.81
N GLU A 674 -23.67 6.14 7.69
CA GLU A 674 -24.69 6.39 8.69
C GLU A 674 -24.15 7.02 9.97
N LEU A 675 -22.83 7.00 10.19
CA LEU A 675 -22.22 7.63 11.36
C LEU A 675 -22.65 9.10 11.47
N PRO A 676 -22.51 10.00 10.47
CA PRO A 676 -22.94 11.40 10.60
C PRO A 676 -24.39 11.61 11.06
N PHE A 677 -25.30 10.65 10.80
CA PHE A 677 -26.71 10.73 11.18
C PHE A 677 -26.99 10.35 12.64
N LEU A 678 -25.96 9.95 13.42
CA LEU A 678 -26.08 9.70 14.87
C LEU A 678 -26.24 10.97 15.71
N GLU A 679 -26.64 12.11 15.14
CA GLU A 679 -26.84 13.39 15.83
C GLU A 679 -25.63 13.88 16.67
N TRP A 680 -24.39 13.68 16.18
CA TRP A 680 -23.15 14.11 16.88
C TRP A 680 -23.16 15.57 17.35
N ALA A 681 -23.80 16.46 16.59
CA ALA A 681 -23.87 17.88 16.90
C ALA A 681 -24.70 18.23 18.17
N LYS A 682 -25.51 17.30 18.73
CA LYS A 682 -26.30 17.56 19.95
C LYS A 682 -25.53 17.27 21.24
N SER A 683 -24.53 16.38 21.19
CA SER A 683 -23.72 15.97 22.35
C SER A 683 -22.30 15.67 21.86
N PRO A 684 -21.34 16.59 22.08
CA PRO A 684 -19.99 16.48 21.53
C PRO A 684 -19.27 15.26 22.09
N VAL A 685 -18.57 14.55 21.21
CA VAL A 685 -17.77 13.37 21.55
C VAL A 685 -16.30 13.73 21.31
N ASP A 686 -15.54 13.78 22.39
CA ASP A 686 -14.13 14.14 22.37
C ASP A 686 -13.25 12.94 21.96
N LEU A 687 -13.71 11.71 22.19
CA LEU A 687 -13.03 10.48 21.78
C LEU A 687 -14.02 9.35 21.44
N LEU A 688 -13.96 8.86 20.20
CA LEU A 688 -14.59 7.60 19.79
C LEU A 688 -13.54 6.49 19.73
N VAL A 689 -13.67 5.46 20.55
CA VAL A 689 -12.81 4.28 20.50
C VAL A 689 -13.53 3.19 19.71
N LEU A 690 -12.95 2.80 18.58
CA LEU A 690 -13.41 1.71 17.73
C LEU A 690 -12.52 0.48 17.97
N SER A 691 -12.82 -0.26 19.03
CA SER A 691 -12.15 -1.51 19.40
C SER A 691 -12.66 -2.65 18.52
N ALA A 692 -12.28 -2.59 17.25
CA ALA A 692 -12.71 -3.51 16.19
C ALA A 692 -11.65 -3.57 15.07
N CYS A 693 -11.67 -4.62 14.25
CA CYS A 693 -10.73 -4.81 13.13
C CYS A 693 -10.90 -3.76 12.01
N ARG A 694 -9.80 -3.36 11.37
CA ARG A 694 -9.75 -2.44 10.20
C ARG A 694 -10.61 -1.18 10.34
N THR A 695 -10.56 -0.48 11.48
CA THR A 695 -11.40 0.72 11.71
C THR A 695 -10.72 2.04 11.31
N ALA A 696 -9.39 2.06 11.18
CA ALA A 696 -8.58 3.20 10.73
C ALA A 696 -8.14 3.08 9.28
N VAL A 697 -8.27 1.91 8.65
CA VAL A 697 -7.78 1.66 7.28
C VAL A 697 -8.91 1.23 6.38
N GLY A 698 -8.96 1.84 5.18
CA GLY A 698 -9.73 1.39 4.05
C GLY A 698 -8.87 1.07 2.83
N ASP A 699 -9.52 0.95 1.68
CA ASP A 699 -8.85 0.92 0.38
C ASP A 699 -7.87 2.13 0.24
N GLU A 700 -6.81 2.07 -0.59
CA GLU A 700 -5.83 3.19 -0.74
C GLU A 700 -6.50 4.51 -1.19
N GLN A 701 -7.74 4.46 -1.69
CA GLN A 701 -8.56 5.65 -1.94
C GLN A 701 -9.26 6.23 -0.69
N VAL A 702 -9.22 5.56 0.48
CA VAL A 702 -10.04 5.84 1.69
C VAL A 702 -9.27 5.62 3.00
N GLU A 703 -8.07 6.16 3.06
CA GLU A 703 -7.04 5.71 4.01
C GLU A 703 -7.20 6.09 5.49
N LEU A 704 -8.33 6.69 5.90
CA LEU A 704 -8.66 6.91 7.32
C LEU A 704 -9.85 6.07 7.80
N GLY A 705 -10.50 5.30 6.90
CA GLY A 705 -11.59 4.40 7.24
C GLY A 705 -12.74 5.04 8.05
N PHE A 706 -13.32 4.27 8.97
CA PHE A 706 -14.38 4.72 9.88
C PHE A 706 -13.95 5.87 10.79
N ALA A 707 -12.69 5.88 11.22
CA ALA A 707 -12.17 6.88 12.12
C ALA A 707 -12.05 8.26 11.48
N GLY A 708 -11.61 8.35 10.22
CA GLY A 708 -11.65 9.60 9.46
C GLY A 708 -13.07 10.11 9.27
N LEU A 709 -14.00 9.22 8.94
CA LEU A 709 -15.43 9.54 8.84
C LEU A 709 -16.04 10.03 10.15
N ALA A 710 -15.68 9.42 11.28
CA ALA A 710 -16.16 9.85 12.59
C ALA A 710 -15.64 11.24 12.94
N VAL A 711 -14.37 11.53 12.63
CA VAL A 711 -13.81 12.87 12.84
C VAL A 711 -14.55 13.91 11.99
N GLN A 712 -14.80 13.60 10.72
CA GLN A 712 -15.60 14.44 9.82
C GLN A 712 -17.05 14.60 10.31
N ALA A 713 -17.63 13.56 10.92
CA ALA A 713 -18.97 13.60 11.50
C ALA A 713 -19.08 14.48 12.76
N GLY A 714 -17.97 15.05 13.23
CA GLY A 714 -17.92 15.97 14.38
C GLY A 714 -17.43 15.35 15.69
N VAL A 715 -16.88 14.12 15.65
CA VAL A 715 -16.07 13.60 16.76
C VAL A 715 -14.73 14.31 16.73
N LYS A 716 -14.18 14.73 17.87
CA LYS A 716 -12.86 15.39 17.85
C LYS A 716 -11.73 14.45 17.48
N SER A 717 -11.82 13.20 17.95
CA SER A 717 -10.77 12.19 17.77
C SER A 717 -11.36 10.79 17.74
N ALA A 718 -10.77 9.92 16.94
CA ALA A 718 -11.06 8.49 16.93
C ALA A 718 -9.81 7.66 17.21
N LEU A 719 -9.90 6.66 18.09
CA LEU A 719 -8.89 5.62 18.27
C LEU A 719 -9.34 4.39 17.48
N ALA A 720 -8.55 3.96 16.50
CA ALA A 720 -8.97 2.92 15.57
C ALA A 720 -7.79 2.09 15.03
N SER A 721 -8.10 0.91 14.48
CA SER A 721 -7.13 -0.12 14.11
C SER A 721 -6.73 -0.11 12.63
N LEU A 722 -5.44 -0.29 12.36
CA LEU A 722 -4.84 -0.29 11.02
C LEU A 722 -4.95 -1.63 10.29
N TRP A 723 -5.23 -2.71 11.01
CA TRP A 723 -5.35 -4.08 10.47
C TRP A 723 -6.26 -4.93 11.35
N TYR A 724 -6.38 -6.23 11.03
CA TYR A 724 -7.09 -7.19 11.86
C TYR A 724 -6.35 -7.41 13.18
N VAL A 725 -7.00 -7.06 14.29
CA VAL A 725 -6.39 -7.08 15.61
C VAL A 725 -6.70 -8.39 16.33
N ASN A 726 -5.77 -8.80 17.19
CA ASN A 726 -5.98 -9.92 18.09
C ASN A 726 -6.84 -9.48 19.30
N ASP A 727 -7.87 -10.26 19.64
CA ASP A 727 -8.84 -9.93 20.70
C ASP A 727 -8.14 -9.71 22.05
N GLU A 728 -7.20 -10.59 22.42
CA GLU A 728 -6.51 -10.52 23.70
C GLU A 728 -5.52 -9.37 23.80
N GLY A 729 -4.76 -9.13 22.73
CA GLY A 729 -3.86 -7.98 22.63
C GLY A 729 -4.63 -6.66 22.67
N THR A 730 -5.82 -6.61 22.07
CA THR A 730 -6.72 -5.45 22.10
C THR A 730 -7.24 -5.20 23.50
N LEU A 731 -7.70 -6.23 24.21
CA LEU A 731 -8.07 -6.13 25.61
C LEU A 731 -6.92 -5.56 26.47
N GLY A 732 -5.70 -6.06 26.26
CA GLY A 732 -4.52 -5.55 26.95
C GLY A 732 -4.27 -4.06 26.66
N LEU A 733 -4.25 -3.69 25.39
CA LEU A 733 -4.02 -2.30 24.97
C LEU A 733 -5.10 -1.35 25.48
N MET A 734 -6.38 -1.73 25.38
CA MET A 734 -7.50 -0.87 25.78
C MET A 734 -7.57 -0.73 27.30
N SER A 735 -7.35 -1.81 28.04
CA SER A 735 -7.30 -1.76 29.51
C SER A 735 -6.21 -0.80 29.98
N GLU A 736 -5.02 -0.88 29.41
CA GLU A 736 -3.90 0.00 29.72
C GLU A 736 -4.15 1.44 29.24
N PHE A 737 -4.67 1.63 28.03
CA PHE A 737 -5.00 2.94 27.47
C PHE A 737 -5.97 3.73 28.36
N TYR A 738 -7.05 3.10 28.83
CA TYR A 738 -8.00 3.78 29.72
C TYR A 738 -7.43 4.07 31.12
N GLN A 739 -6.45 3.30 31.58
CA GLN A 739 -5.70 3.61 32.81
C GLN A 739 -4.84 4.86 32.59
N GLN A 740 -4.05 4.87 31.52
CA GLN A 740 -3.14 5.97 31.17
C GLN A 740 -3.90 7.27 30.83
N LEU A 741 -5.07 7.16 30.17
CA LEU A 741 -5.87 8.32 29.74
C LEU A 741 -6.36 9.20 30.90
N LYS A 742 -6.45 8.66 32.13
CA LYS A 742 -6.80 9.48 33.31
C LYS A 742 -5.70 10.43 33.74
N ALA A 743 -4.45 10.04 33.53
CA ALA A 743 -3.27 10.74 34.04
C ALA A 743 -2.55 11.52 32.95
N ALA A 744 -2.59 11.03 31.70
CA ALA A 744 -1.91 11.66 30.58
C ALA A 744 -2.53 13.02 30.25
N PRO A 745 -1.71 14.04 29.93
CA PRO A 745 -2.19 15.38 29.60
C PRO A 745 -2.93 15.43 28.24
N ILE A 746 -2.62 14.49 27.34
CA ILE A 746 -3.18 14.37 25.99
C ILE A 746 -3.47 12.93 25.60
N LYS A 747 -4.40 12.73 24.64
CA LYS A 747 -4.84 11.39 24.18
C LYS A 747 -3.72 10.58 23.53
N ALA A 748 -2.89 11.21 22.68
CA ALA A 748 -1.77 10.53 22.04
C ALA A 748 -0.70 10.06 23.05
N GLU A 749 -0.51 10.79 24.15
CA GLU A 749 0.39 10.37 25.23
C GLU A 749 -0.17 9.19 26.00
N ALA A 750 -1.49 9.15 26.25
CA ALA A 750 -2.13 7.99 26.86
C ALA A 750 -1.93 6.72 26.00
N LEU A 751 -2.10 6.83 24.68
CA LEU A 751 -1.85 5.72 23.76
C LEU A 751 -0.37 5.32 23.79
N ARG A 752 0.55 6.28 23.73
CA ARG A 752 1.99 6.02 23.79
C ARG A 752 2.38 5.26 25.05
N GLN A 753 1.87 5.65 26.22
CA GLN A 753 2.16 4.96 27.48
C GLN A 753 1.67 3.52 27.45
N ALA A 754 0.46 3.28 26.92
CA ALA A 754 -0.05 1.91 26.76
C ALA A 754 0.80 1.07 25.80
N GLN A 755 1.23 1.66 24.68
CA GLN A 755 2.13 1.01 23.73
C GLN A 755 3.48 0.68 24.36
N LEU A 756 4.05 1.58 25.17
CA LEU A 756 5.30 1.34 25.87
C LEU A 756 5.19 0.25 26.93
N ALA A 757 4.08 0.20 27.67
CA ALA A 757 3.84 -0.84 28.66
C ALA A 757 3.76 -2.23 27.99
N MET A 758 3.10 -2.33 26.83
CA MET A 758 3.09 -3.56 26.02
C MET A 758 4.48 -3.90 25.45
N LEU A 759 5.19 -2.92 24.89
CA LEU A 759 6.55 -3.07 24.36
C LEU A 759 7.53 -3.58 25.42
N LYS A 760 7.36 -3.19 26.69
CA LYS A 760 8.19 -3.63 27.81
C LYS A 760 7.73 -4.96 28.43
N GLY A 761 6.61 -5.52 27.98
CA GLY A 761 6.01 -6.73 28.55
C GLY A 761 5.39 -6.52 29.93
N GLU A 762 5.08 -5.28 30.29
CA GLU A 762 4.34 -4.92 31.51
C GLU A 762 2.85 -5.27 31.37
N VAL A 763 2.35 -5.27 30.13
CA VAL A 763 1.00 -5.75 29.77
C VAL A 763 1.09 -7.11 29.10
N ARG A 764 0.46 -8.13 29.71
CA ARG A 764 0.58 -9.54 29.30
C ARG A 764 -0.46 -10.41 29.98
N LEU A 765 -0.74 -11.59 29.43
CA LEU A 765 -1.54 -12.61 30.11
C LEU A 765 -0.63 -13.53 30.91
N GLU A 766 -0.95 -13.75 32.19
CA GLU A 766 -0.21 -14.68 33.05
C GLU A 766 -1.13 -15.29 34.11
N GLY A 767 -1.07 -16.63 34.23
CA GLY A 767 -1.79 -17.33 35.29
C GLY A 767 -3.30 -17.08 35.30
N GLY A 768 -3.93 -16.94 34.12
CA GLY A 768 -5.37 -16.67 33.99
C GLY A 768 -5.77 -15.23 34.33
N HIS A 769 -4.82 -14.30 34.37
CA HIS A 769 -5.06 -12.88 34.60
C HIS A 769 -4.45 -12.06 33.45
N LEU A 770 -5.09 -10.95 33.12
CA LEU A 770 -4.44 -9.85 32.42
C LEU A 770 -3.66 -9.04 33.46
N ILE A 771 -2.36 -8.91 33.25
CA ILE A 771 -1.50 -8.02 34.02
C ILE A 771 -1.39 -6.71 33.26
N THR A 772 -1.59 -5.59 33.95
CA THR A 772 -1.42 -4.22 33.45
C THR A 772 -0.43 -3.46 34.35
N SER A 773 -0.06 -2.23 33.99
CA SER A 773 0.88 -1.44 34.81
C SER A 773 0.36 -1.13 36.21
N GLU A 774 -0.97 -1.00 36.36
CA GLU A 774 -1.64 -0.60 37.61
C GLU A 774 -2.34 -1.76 38.35
N GLY A 775 -2.35 -2.98 37.80
CA GLY A 775 -3.00 -4.10 38.49
C GLY A 775 -3.20 -5.38 37.70
N THR A 776 -4.10 -6.22 38.20
CA THR A 776 -4.42 -7.54 37.63
C THR A 776 -5.92 -7.70 37.45
N VAL A 777 -6.35 -8.08 36.25
CA VAL A 777 -7.75 -8.34 35.91
C VAL A 777 -7.96 -9.84 35.70
N PRO A 778 -8.87 -10.50 36.44
CA PRO A 778 -9.13 -11.92 36.25
C PRO A 778 -9.78 -12.17 34.88
N LEU A 779 -9.29 -13.18 34.15
CA LEU A 779 -9.83 -13.54 32.84
C LEU A 779 -10.96 -14.58 32.97
N PRO A 780 -11.95 -14.54 32.07
CA PRO A 780 -12.96 -15.59 31.96
C PRO A 780 -12.30 -16.91 31.53
N PRO A 781 -12.92 -18.07 31.82
CA PRO A 781 -12.32 -19.38 31.54
C PRO A 781 -11.85 -19.56 30.09
N GLU A 782 -12.53 -18.97 29.13
CA GLU A 782 -12.21 -19.01 27.70
C GLU A 782 -10.84 -18.37 27.43
N LEU A 783 -10.58 -17.20 28.02
CA LEU A 783 -9.31 -16.49 27.87
C LEU A 783 -8.22 -17.03 28.80
N ALA A 784 -8.58 -17.51 29.99
CA ALA A 784 -7.62 -18.09 30.93
C ALA A 784 -6.96 -19.37 30.39
N LYS A 785 -7.64 -20.11 29.51
CA LYS A 785 -7.12 -21.31 28.83
C LYS A 785 -6.01 -21.02 27.82
N LEU A 786 -5.92 -19.78 27.32
CA LEU A 786 -4.90 -19.39 26.34
C LEU A 786 -3.47 -19.41 26.91
N GLY A 787 -3.33 -19.56 28.23
CA GLY A 787 -2.05 -19.62 28.92
C GLY A 787 -1.38 -18.26 28.99
N ASN A 788 -0.06 -18.27 29.16
CA ASN A 788 0.73 -17.04 29.23
C ASN A 788 0.94 -16.49 27.82
N ARG A 789 0.66 -15.20 27.61
CA ARG A 789 0.85 -14.49 26.33
C ARG A 789 1.58 -13.19 26.58
N ASN A 790 2.55 -12.88 25.72
CA ASN A 790 3.26 -11.60 25.73
C ASN A 790 2.86 -10.79 24.49
N PHE A 791 2.71 -9.49 24.67
CA PHE A 791 2.26 -8.57 23.63
C PHE A 791 3.35 -7.58 23.19
N THR A 792 4.64 -7.93 23.37
CA THR A 792 5.78 -7.06 23.02
C THR A 792 5.95 -6.81 21.51
N HIS A 793 5.39 -7.66 20.64
CA HIS A 793 5.52 -7.49 19.19
C HIS A 793 4.70 -6.27 18.70
N PRO A 794 5.22 -5.44 17.77
CA PRO A 794 4.50 -4.26 17.26
C PRO A 794 3.11 -4.54 16.70
N PHE A 795 2.88 -5.74 16.17
CA PHE A 795 1.55 -6.20 15.77
C PHE A 795 0.45 -5.89 16.80
N TYR A 796 0.73 -6.03 18.10
CA TYR A 796 -0.27 -5.86 19.15
C TYR A 796 -0.48 -4.40 19.55
N TRP A 797 0.60 -3.62 19.67
CA TRP A 797 0.53 -2.27 20.22
C TRP A 797 0.54 -1.15 19.16
N SER A 798 1.10 -1.39 17.97
CA SER A 798 1.12 -0.40 16.88
C SER A 798 -0.08 -0.48 15.94
N ALA A 799 -1.00 -1.42 16.21
CA ALA A 799 -2.22 -1.59 15.42
C ALA A 799 -3.18 -0.41 15.56
N PHE A 800 -3.17 0.31 16.68
CA PHE A 800 -4.09 1.42 16.91
C PHE A 800 -3.40 2.77 16.79
N THR A 801 -4.12 3.73 16.21
CA THR A 801 -3.68 5.12 16.08
C THR A 801 -4.79 6.09 16.45
N ILE A 802 -4.41 7.27 16.96
CA ILE A 802 -5.33 8.38 17.17
C ILE A 802 -5.45 9.17 15.87
N ILE A 803 -6.68 9.29 15.36
CA ILE A 803 -7.04 10.09 14.18
C ILE A 803 -7.86 11.31 14.62
N GLY A 804 -7.56 12.49 14.08
CA GLY A 804 -8.18 13.76 14.48
C GLY A 804 -7.34 14.45 15.57
N ASN A 805 -7.98 15.09 16.54
CA ASN A 805 -7.29 15.87 17.58
C ASN A 805 -6.52 14.97 18.58
N PRO A 806 -5.17 14.92 18.57
CA PRO A 806 -4.42 14.05 19.47
C PRO A 806 -4.28 14.61 20.89
N TRP A 807 -4.67 15.87 21.09
CA TRP A 807 -4.55 16.60 22.34
C TRP A 807 -5.73 16.32 23.29
#